data_AF-Q74CV7-F1
#
_entry.id   AF-Q74CV7-F1
#
_cell.length_a   1.000
_cell.length_b   1.000
_cell.length_c   1.000
_cell.angle_alpha   90.00
_cell.angle_beta   90.00
_cell.angle_gamma   90.00
#
_symmetry.space_group_name_H-M   'P 1'
#
loop_
_entity.id
_entity.type
_entity.pdbx_description
1 polymer ?
#
loop_
_entity_poly.entity_id
_entity_poly.type
_entity_poly.pdbx_seq_one_letter_code
_entity_poly.pdbx_strand_id
1 'polypeptide(L)'
;MNAAGAAGRTHTAERAENRRWLREQMNPYFFIAMKDEPEALAVLTRELGMLRRNKRLILADRDKALIVAMVNQPGTLYETLRRIQEREISYAMIAHSDDPIPGLDQNLEIQRFEFDRKTNDDILAGRDVQVPLGIRRTVAAAVRKYYPDFDLADLDRLLRILWLNNENYVRISPPRRVAQVLRLHQEGNRCGGLYLDVEEMENGTAGNESRVFFAVGNPPQKDFLLQVMEVFNRLELGVNRAYCLTISNGIHPYFLGTFYVRRRDGEVLQRGSELFSRLQRELSNTQLLATRSHAYREFVITGLMSGEDATLTNAFIAFCHSNLAHNQPDRFGLDDVRGAFLAHPEIALQLAKLFRARFDPAVEGRAELYERVLAETRREVADYNTGHRYLDEVRRTIFHCCLTFITRTLKTNFFVLEKQALAFRLDPAYLTELGTDFTADLPPAMPFRVTFFFSRFGFGYHIGFSDIARGGWRTVICRTPDDLVTNANTLFRENFVLAHTQHLKNKDIYEGGSKLVVALDASDLKAKDRPLETWRLYKLQYGITGAFLDIFTTDNGVARHPAVVDYYREDEPIELGPDENMHDNMIETIAWMSKRRGYMLGIGIMSSKRVGINHKEYGVTSTGVVAFAEITMAELGIDIRRDPFTVKFTGGPNGDVAGNALRIMLERCPKVKIGLILDGTAALCDPEGADHGELGRILLKEDLDAFDPAALHPGGFMLFRTGSRREGLRELFRRVIKTDAGLVEEWISLDEFSKEFGELIFSVPADLFIPAGGRPETIDKDNWDQFLLPDGTPSARAIVEGANSFITPPARVELQKKGIIVMRDASANKCGVISSSYEIIANLLLTEKEFMEHKERYVADVLRILEKRAGDEARLILKRRREQPGTLCTEISDSLSTEINANYARLFRFFQARPELCLQPLYRRAILAHLPKIIAEEARFRRRLTQLPQKYLSAILAAEIGSSMVYRGDRETEFEDMIKLHLMRSFSAI
;
A
#
# COMPACT_ATOMS: atom_id res chain seq x y z
N MET A 1 63.86 -39.73 22.03
CA MET A 1 63.34 -38.53 22.70
C MET A 1 63.83 -37.18 22.13
N ASN A 2 64.88 -37.12 21.28
CA ASN A 2 65.41 -35.83 20.76
C ASN A 2 64.74 -35.26 19.50
N ALA A 3 63.93 -36.02 18.74
CA ALA A 3 63.23 -35.49 17.56
C ALA A 3 61.93 -34.72 17.91
N ALA A 4 61.23 -35.10 18.97
CA ALA A 4 60.01 -34.42 19.43
C ALA A 4 60.29 -33.05 20.05
N GLY A 5 61.44 -32.88 20.73
CA GLY A 5 61.86 -31.60 21.30
C GLY A 5 62.30 -30.56 20.28
N ALA A 6 62.85 -31.00 19.13
CA ALA A 6 63.26 -30.11 18.03
C ALA A 6 62.05 -29.61 17.22
N ALA A 7 61.06 -30.48 16.95
CA ALA A 7 59.79 -30.11 16.31
C ALA A 7 58.92 -29.18 17.18
N GLY A 8 58.89 -29.41 18.50
CA GLY A 8 58.18 -28.53 19.45
C GLY A 8 58.76 -27.12 19.54
N ARG A 9 60.09 -26.96 19.44
CA ARG A 9 60.75 -25.64 19.46
C ARG A 9 60.51 -24.84 18.17
N THR A 10 60.52 -25.50 17.00
CA THR A 10 60.25 -24.87 15.70
C THR A 10 58.79 -24.39 15.59
N HIS A 11 57.82 -25.19 16.02
CA HIS A 11 56.41 -24.77 16.04
C HIS A 11 56.11 -23.63 17.01
N THR A 12 56.89 -23.47 18.08
CA THR A 12 56.70 -22.37 19.05
C THR A 12 57.28 -21.05 18.51
N ALA A 13 58.40 -21.10 17.78
CA ALA A 13 58.99 -19.94 17.12
C ALA A 13 58.10 -19.41 15.98
N GLU A 14 57.62 -20.30 15.11
CA GLU A 14 56.72 -19.95 13.99
C GLU A 14 55.42 -19.28 14.48
N ARG A 15 54.84 -19.76 15.58
CA ARG A 15 53.68 -19.12 16.22
C ARG A 15 53.97 -17.70 16.70
N ALA A 16 55.14 -17.46 17.27
CA ALA A 16 55.54 -16.14 17.75
C ALA A 16 55.75 -15.16 16.58
N GLU A 17 56.31 -15.63 15.47
CA GLU A 17 56.46 -14.87 14.23
C GLU A 17 55.11 -14.55 13.59
N ASN A 18 54.23 -15.55 13.42
CA ASN A 18 52.88 -15.33 12.89
C ASN A 18 52.10 -14.30 13.73
N ARG A 19 52.20 -14.38 15.06
CA ARG A 19 51.55 -13.42 15.97
C ARG A 19 52.10 -12.01 15.81
N ARG A 20 53.42 -11.88 15.64
CA ARG A 20 54.08 -10.59 15.41
C ARG A 20 53.61 -10.00 14.08
N TRP A 21 53.70 -10.79 13.01
CA TRP A 21 53.25 -10.39 11.68
C TRP A 21 51.78 -9.96 11.68
N LEU A 22 50.88 -10.75 12.28
CA LEU A 22 49.47 -10.38 12.39
C LEU A 22 49.28 -9.03 13.10
N ARG A 23 50.04 -8.75 14.16
CA ARG A 23 49.93 -7.48 14.90
C ARG A 23 50.45 -6.27 14.12
N GLU A 24 51.47 -6.49 13.30
CA GLU A 24 52.05 -5.45 12.45
C GLU A 24 51.17 -5.18 11.22
N GLN A 25 50.54 -6.21 10.68
CA GLN A 25 49.91 -6.17 9.36
C GLN A 25 48.38 -6.14 9.37
N MET A 26 47.73 -6.49 10.48
CA MET A 26 46.27 -6.34 10.62
C MET A 26 45.96 -5.02 11.29
N ASN A 27 44.90 -4.35 10.82
CA ASN A 27 44.44 -3.11 11.44
C ASN A 27 44.18 -3.30 12.96
N PRO A 28 44.57 -2.35 13.84
CA PRO A 28 44.38 -2.51 15.29
C PRO A 28 42.95 -2.84 15.72
N TYR A 29 41.94 -2.35 15.00
CA TYR A 29 40.55 -2.66 15.31
C TYR A 29 40.17 -4.12 15.04
N PHE A 30 40.87 -4.84 14.15
CA PHE A 30 40.66 -6.28 13.96
C PHE A 30 40.77 -7.04 15.28
N PHE A 31 41.79 -6.75 16.08
CA PHE A 31 41.99 -7.39 17.38
C PHE A 31 40.95 -6.99 18.42
N ILE A 32 40.38 -5.79 18.31
CA ILE A 32 39.27 -5.34 19.15
C ILE A 32 38.00 -6.09 18.77
N ALA A 33 37.70 -6.19 17.47
CA ALA A 33 36.54 -6.87 16.94
C ALA A 33 36.61 -8.39 17.11
N MET A 34 37.80 -8.97 17.35
CA MET A 34 38.01 -10.39 17.64
C MET A 34 38.23 -10.69 19.14
N LYS A 35 38.06 -9.69 20.02
CA LYS A 35 38.36 -9.81 21.46
C LYS A 35 37.52 -10.88 22.16
N ASP A 36 36.30 -11.09 21.69
CA ASP A 36 35.35 -12.10 22.15
C ASP A 36 35.58 -13.49 21.49
N GLU A 37 36.55 -13.61 20.57
CA GLU A 37 36.90 -14.85 19.87
C GLU A 37 38.37 -15.24 20.06
N PRO A 38 38.84 -15.44 21.31
CA PRO A 38 40.24 -15.73 21.60
C PRO A 38 40.72 -17.05 21.00
N GLU A 39 39.83 -18.05 20.89
CA GLU A 39 40.13 -19.34 20.27
C GLU A 39 40.37 -19.22 18.76
N ALA A 40 39.54 -18.44 18.06
CA ALA A 40 39.71 -18.19 16.63
C ALA A 40 41.04 -17.49 16.33
N LEU A 41 41.44 -16.51 17.16
CA LEU A 41 42.75 -15.85 17.06
C LEU A 41 43.91 -16.82 17.35
N ALA A 42 43.75 -17.74 18.30
CA ALA A 42 44.74 -18.75 18.61
C ALA A 42 44.91 -19.75 17.45
N VAL A 43 43.82 -20.19 16.83
CA VAL A 43 43.84 -21.05 15.63
C VAL A 43 44.50 -20.31 14.46
N LEU A 44 44.13 -19.06 14.19
CA LEU A 44 44.73 -18.26 13.13
C LEU A 44 46.24 -18.13 13.30
N THR A 45 46.69 -17.79 14.52
CA THR A 45 48.12 -17.66 14.83
C THR A 45 48.87 -18.98 14.66
N ARG A 46 48.23 -20.09 15.04
CA ARG A 46 48.82 -21.44 14.97
C ARG A 46 48.92 -21.96 13.55
N GLU A 47 47.90 -21.73 12.74
CA GLU A 47 47.72 -22.39 11.44
C GLU A 47 47.99 -21.47 10.24
N LEU A 48 48.39 -20.20 10.43
CA LEU A 48 48.58 -19.23 9.35
C LEU A 48 49.41 -19.78 8.17
N GLY A 49 50.49 -20.50 8.47
CA GLY A 49 51.37 -21.11 7.46
C GLY A 49 50.69 -22.19 6.58
N MET A 50 49.59 -22.79 7.06
CA MET A 50 48.81 -23.77 6.28
C MET A 50 48.12 -23.13 5.07
N LEU A 51 47.92 -21.81 5.04
CA LEU A 51 47.35 -21.11 3.88
C LEU A 51 48.23 -21.22 2.62
N ARG A 52 49.50 -21.62 2.76
CA ARG A 52 50.37 -21.93 1.61
C ARG A 52 49.92 -23.17 0.84
N ARG A 53 49.18 -24.07 1.50
CA ARG A 53 48.68 -25.34 0.93
C ARG A 53 47.16 -25.37 0.82
N ASN A 54 46.47 -24.64 1.70
CA ASN A 54 45.03 -24.57 1.78
C ASN A 54 44.52 -23.18 1.37
N LYS A 55 43.49 -23.12 0.53
CA LYS A 55 42.89 -21.82 0.14
C LYS A 55 42.15 -21.10 1.28
N ARG A 56 41.74 -21.84 2.31
CA ARG A 56 40.97 -21.32 3.46
C ARG A 56 41.24 -22.10 4.74
N LEU A 57 41.07 -21.42 5.86
CA LEU A 57 41.08 -21.94 7.22
C LEU A 57 39.77 -21.52 7.91
N ILE A 58 39.01 -22.50 8.39
CA ILE A 58 37.83 -22.23 9.22
C ILE A 58 38.34 -22.01 10.65
N LEU A 59 38.19 -20.80 11.16
CA LEU A 59 38.59 -20.43 12.52
C LEU A 59 37.46 -20.71 13.52
N ALA A 60 36.21 -20.54 13.10
CA ALA A 60 35.03 -20.95 13.83
C ALA A 60 33.88 -21.24 12.85
N ASP A 61 33.15 -22.32 13.07
CA ASP A 61 31.89 -22.62 12.37
C ASP A 61 30.90 -23.17 13.39
N ARG A 62 29.97 -22.32 13.80
CA ARG A 62 28.98 -22.54 14.86
C ARG A 62 27.63 -22.04 14.37
N ASP A 63 26.55 -22.46 15.02
CA ASP A 63 25.17 -22.08 14.66
C ASP A 63 24.99 -20.55 14.51
N LYS A 64 25.65 -19.77 15.37
CA LYS A 64 25.55 -18.31 15.40
C LYS A 64 26.73 -17.55 14.82
N ALA A 65 27.80 -18.23 14.39
CA ALA A 65 29.00 -17.55 13.90
C ALA A 65 29.79 -18.38 12.89
N LEU A 66 30.28 -17.73 11.84
CA LEU A 66 31.24 -18.27 10.89
C LEU A 66 32.43 -17.31 10.78
N ILE A 67 33.63 -17.80 11.04
CA ILE A 67 34.88 -17.03 10.94
C ILE A 67 35.85 -17.82 10.08
N VAL A 68 36.28 -17.23 8.98
CA VAL A 68 37.17 -17.86 7.99
C VAL A 68 38.34 -16.94 7.69
N ALA A 69 39.54 -17.52 7.64
CA ALA A 69 40.74 -16.88 7.15
C ALA A 69 41.12 -17.48 5.79
N MET A 70 41.40 -16.65 4.80
CA MET A 70 41.62 -17.09 3.43
C MET A 70 42.77 -16.33 2.77
N VAL A 71 43.28 -16.90 1.69
CA VAL A 71 44.18 -16.20 0.77
C VAL A 71 43.32 -15.25 -0.06
N ASN A 72 43.58 -13.94 0.00
CA ASN A 72 42.81 -12.94 -0.75
C ASN A 72 42.99 -13.16 -2.26
N GLN A 73 41.91 -13.53 -2.96
CA GLN A 73 41.88 -13.75 -4.40
C GLN A 73 40.58 -13.18 -4.97
N PRO A 74 40.55 -12.75 -6.25
CA PRO A 74 39.31 -12.30 -6.87
C PRO A 74 38.20 -13.34 -6.71
N GLY A 75 37.07 -12.93 -6.11
CA GLY A 75 35.90 -13.80 -5.93
C GLY A 75 35.73 -14.44 -4.53
N THR A 76 36.77 -14.45 -3.69
CA THR A 76 36.77 -15.12 -2.38
C THR A 76 35.62 -14.72 -1.47
N LEU A 77 35.36 -13.42 -1.33
CA LEU A 77 34.23 -12.89 -0.56
C LEU A 77 32.87 -13.34 -1.11
N TYR A 78 32.70 -13.30 -2.43
CA TYR A 78 31.46 -13.69 -3.10
C TYR A 78 31.16 -15.17 -2.91
N GLU A 79 32.19 -16.02 -3.00
CA GLU A 79 32.04 -17.44 -2.74
C GLU A 79 31.53 -17.73 -1.33
N THR A 80 32.06 -17.03 -0.32
CA THR A 80 31.58 -17.21 1.06
C THR A 80 30.16 -16.69 1.22
N LEU A 81 29.86 -15.47 0.73
CA LEU A 81 28.52 -14.88 0.83
C LEU A 81 27.46 -15.74 0.15
N ARG A 82 27.76 -16.33 -1.03
CA ARG A 82 26.88 -17.29 -1.71
C ARG A 82 26.63 -18.57 -0.91
N ARG A 83 27.61 -19.03 -0.12
CA ARG A 83 27.44 -20.22 0.75
C ARG A 83 26.55 -19.96 1.96
N ILE A 84 26.52 -18.72 2.46
CA ILE A 84 25.73 -18.33 3.65
C ILE A 84 24.48 -17.51 3.32
N GLN A 85 24.13 -17.44 2.03
CA GLN A 85 23.10 -16.56 1.48
C GLN A 85 21.70 -16.79 2.09
N GLU A 86 21.45 -18.01 2.58
CA GLU A 86 20.20 -18.40 3.25
C GLU A 86 20.12 -17.98 4.74
N ARG A 87 21.22 -17.50 5.35
CA ARG A 87 21.30 -17.13 6.77
C ARG A 87 21.17 -15.61 6.93
N GLU A 88 20.41 -15.18 7.92
CA GLU A 88 20.30 -13.75 8.26
C GLU A 88 21.57 -13.27 8.98
N ILE A 89 22.34 -12.40 8.33
CA ILE A 89 23.58 -11.85 8.89
C ILE A 89 23.23 -10.72 9.86
N SER A 90 23.49 -10.92 11.16
CA SER A 90 23.33 -9.89 12.20
C SER A 90 24.54 -8.98 12.31
N TYR A 91 25.74 -9.52 12.09
CA TYR A 91 26.99 -8.76 12.03
C TYR A 91 27.93 -9.36 10.98
N ALA A 92 28.60 -8.50 10.23
CA ALA A 92 29.63 -8.87 9.27
C ALA A 92 30.87 -8.02 9.46
N MET A 93 32.03 -8.66 9.50
CA MET A 93 33.35 -8.04 9.47
C MET A 93 34.18 -8.64 8.34
N ILE A 94 34.73 -7.77 7.51
CA ILE A 94 35.73 -8.11 6.49
C ILE A 94 36.99 -7.32 6.82
N ALA A 95 38.14 -7.99 6.86
CA ALA A 95 39.42 -7.36 7.12
C ALA A 95 40.54 -8.01 6.30
N HIS A 96 41.43 -7.20 5.76
CA HIS A 96 42.62 -7.67 5.06
C HIS A 96 43.90 -7.27 5.81
N SER A 97 44.98 -8.04 5.61
CA SER A 97 46.33 -7.59 6.00
C SER A 97 46.85 -6.54 5.03
N ASP A 98 47.72 -5.65 5.52
CA ASP A 98 48.37 -4.62 4.69
C ASP A 98 49.45 -5.24 3.77
N ASP A 99 50.28 -6.15 4.30
CA ASP A 99 51.25 -6.93 3.50
C ASP A 99 50.79 -8.36 3.16
N PRO A 100 51.40 -9.03 2.16
CA PRO A 100 51.17 -10.44 1.83
C PRO A 100 51.46 -11.42 2.97
N ILE A 101 50.73 -12.54 3.00
CA ILE A 101 50.95 -13.63 3.96
C ILE A 101 52.40 -14.14 3.83
N PRO A 102 53.12 -14.41 4.94
CA PRO A 102 54.48 -14.91 4.87
C PRO A 102 54.64 -16.16 3.98
N GLY A 103 55.37 -16.00 2.88
CA GLY A 103 55.60 -17.04 1.88
C GLY A 103 54.57 -17.13 0.75
N LEU A 104 53.69 -16.14 0.60
CA LEU A 104 52.73 -15.98 -0.51
C LEU A 104 52.75 -14.55 -1.04
N ASP A 105 52.26 -14.36 -2.27
CA ASP A 105 52.14 -13.03 -2.90
C ASP A 105 50.80 -12.33 -2.56
N GLN A 106 49.88 -13.03 -1.90
CA GLN A 106 48.54 -12.55 -1.58
C GLN A 106 48.39 -12.17 -0.11
N ASN A 107 47.60 -11.14 0.16
CA ASN A 107 47.21 -10.70 1.49
C ASN A 107 46.31 -11.73 2.19
N LEU A 108 46.27 -11.66 3.52
CA LEU A 108 45.32 -12.38 4.35
C LEU A 108 43.95 -11.71 4.26
N GLU A 109 42.89 -12.49 4.08
CA GLU A 109 41.51 -12.04 4.19
C GLU A 109 40.84 -12.75 5.37
N ILE A 110 40.26 -11.99 6.29
CA ILE A 110 39.42 -12.49 7.38
C ILE A 110 37.98 -12.07 7.14
N GLN A 111 37.09 -13.05 7.17
CA GLN A 111 35.65 -12.86 7.10
C GLN A 111 35.02 -13.42 8.38
N ARG A 112 34.30 -12.57 9.13
CA ARG A 112 33.50 -12.96 10.31
C ARG A 112 32.04 -12.60 10.06
N PHE A 113 31.16 -13.56 10.21
CA PHE A 113 29.72 -13.42 10.10
C PHE A 113 29.06 -13.94 11.38
N GLU A 114 28.11 -13.19 11.91
CA GLU A 114 27.22 -13.62 12.98
C GLU A 114 25.79 -13.73 12.46
N PHE A 115 25.04 -14.65 13.05
CA PHE A 115 23.68 -15.02 12.62
C PHE A 115 22.68 -14.97 13.78
N ASP A 116 22.91 -14.07 14.74
CA ASP A 116 22.09 -13.90 15.95
C ASP A 116 21.19 -12.66 15.83
N ARG A 117 20.42 -12.55 14.74
CA ARG A 117 19.53 -11.40 14.53
C ARG A 117 18.39 -11.43 15.54
N LYS A 118 18.20 -10.33 16.28
CA LYS A 118 17.09 -10.20 17.23
C LYS A 118 15.77 -9.94 16.52
N THR A 119 14.70 -10.52 17.03
CA THR A 119 13.34 -10.31 16.53
C THR A 119 12.81 -8.93 16.96
N ASN A 120 11.75 -8.45 16.33
CA ASN A 120 11.11 -7.22 16.77
C ASN A 120 10.57 -7.34 18.19
N ASP A 121 10.02 -8.50 18.54
CA ASP A 121 9.45 -8.76 19.86
C ASP A 121 10.53 -8.74 20.95
N ASP A 122 11.73 -9.26 20.68
CA ASP A 122 12.87 -9.14 21.60
C ASP A 122 13.20 -7.67 21.92
N ILE A 123 13.16 -6.80 20.90
CA ILE A 123 13.44 -5.37 21.06
C ILE A 123 12.31 -4.66 21.80
N LEU A 124 11.05 -5.03 21.52
CA LEU A 124 9.88 -4.48 22.18
C LEU A 124 9.80 -4.90 23.66
N ALA A 125 10.17 -6.15 23.98
CA ALA A 125 10.26 -6.64 25.35
C ALA A 125 11.40 -5.96 26.13
N GLY A 126 12.48 -5.55 25.44
CA GLY A 126 13.63 -4.89 26.04
C GLY A 126 13.49 -3.38 26.28
N ARG A 127 12.28 -2.80 26.21
CA ARG A 127 12.07 -1.33 26.30
C ARG A 127 12.62 -0.70 27.59
N ASP A 128 12.57 -1.43 28.69
CA ASP A 128 13.01 -0.96 30.01
C ASP A 128 14.49 -1.24 30.31
N VAL A 129 15.19 -1.96 29.41
CA VAL A 129 16.62 -2.28 29.58
C VAL A 129 17.44 -1.00 29.53
N GLN A 130 18.25 -0.78 30.57
CA GLN A 130 19.15 0.36 30.67
C GLN A 130 20.57 -0.04 30.26
N VAL A 131 21.18 0.77 29.40
CA VAL A 131 22.59 0.62 29.03
C VAL A 131 23.48 1.05 30.21
N PRO A 132 24.54 0.30 30.57
CA PRO A 132 25.40 0.64 31.69
C PRO A 132 25.90 2.08 31.65
N LEU A 133 25.78 2.80 32.78
CA LEU A 133 26.06 4.24 32.87
C LEU A 133 27.47 4.63 32.39
N GLY A 134 28.48 3.78 32.64
CA GLY A 134 29.84 4.01 32.16
C GLY A 134 29.93 4.02 30.62
N ILE A 135 29.27 3.08 29.96
CA ILE A 135 29.21 2.99 28.49
C ILE A 135 28.42 4.18 27.95
N ARG A 136 27.24 4.47 28.51
CA ARG A 136 26.44 5.62 28.11
C ARG A 136 27.25 6.92 28.17
N ARG A 137 27.99 7.16 29.26
CA ARG A 137 28.80 8.38 29.44
C ARG A 137 29.90 8.51 28.38
N THR A 138 30.65 7.44 28.12
CA THR A 138 31.75 7.48 27.14
C THR A 138 31.24 7.61 25.71
N VAL A 139 30.13 6.93 25.37
CA VAL A 139 29.48 7.07 24.06
C VAL A 139 28.90 8.48 23.89
N ALA A 140 28.22 9.02 24.89
CA ALA A 140 27.70 10.40 24.85
C ALA A 140 28.83 11.43 24.64
N ALA A 141 29.96 11.26 25.32
CA ALA A 141 31.13 12.13 25.12
C ALA A 141 31.69 12.01 23.69
N ALA A 142 31.73 10.79 23.13
CA ALA A 142 32.17 10.58 21.76
C ALA A 142 31.21 11.17 20.72
N VAL A 143 29.90 11.01 20.90
CA VAL A 143 28.87 11.64 20.06
C VAL A 143 29.07 13.15 20.03
N ARG A 144 29.15 13.81 21.20
CA ARG A 144 29.36 15.26 21.27
C ARG A 144 30.67 15.72 20.62
N LYS A 145 31.73 14.92 20.74
CA LYS A 145 33.05 15.27 20.21
C LYS A 145 33.14 15.14 18.69
N TYR A 146 32.59 14.06 18.13
CA TYR A 146 32.80 13.71 16.71
C TYR A 146 31.59 13.98 15.82
N TYR A 147 30.39 14.10 16.40
CA TYR A 147 29.13 14.27 15.68
C TYR A 147 28.27 15.34 16.39
N PRO A 148 28.69 16.62 16.37
CA PRO A 148 28.00 17.69 17.09
C PRO A 148 26.56 17.92 16.61
N ASP A 149 26.25 17.57 15.36
CA ASP A 149 24.91 17.70 14.76
C ASP A 149 23.95 16.55 15.14
N PHE A 150 24.42 15.56 15.90
CA PHE A 150 23.59 14.45 16.36
C PHE A 150 22.52 14.95 17.34
N ASP A 151 21.26 14.62 17.09
CA ASP A 151 20.17 14.95 18.02
C ASP A 151 20.26 14.06 19.27
N LEU A 152 20.72 14.66 20.37
CA LEU A 152 20.92 13.97 21.65
C LEU A 152 19.61 13.45 22.26
N ALA A 153 18.43 13.92 21.84
CA ALA A 153 17.15 13.37 22.28
C ALA A 153 16.99 11.89 21.89
N ASP A 154 17.64 11.46 20.81
CA ASP A 154 17.61 10.09 20.32
C ASP A 154 18.66 9.18 20.96
N LEU A 155 19.67 9.74 21.64
CA LEU A 155 20.86 9.00 22.07
C LEU A 155 20.53 7.73 22.86
N ASP A 156 19.72 7.87 23.91
CA ASP A 156 19.42 6.76 24.81
C ASP A 156 18.56 5.70 24.11
N ARG A 157 17.63 6.13 23.24
CA ARG A 157 16.79 5.23 22.45
C ARG A 157 17.63 4.43 21.45
N LEU A 158 18.46 5.10 20.65
CA LEU A 158 19.27 4.44 19.62
C LEU A 158 20.37 3.57 20.23
N LEU A 159 21.00 4.02 21.32
CA LEU A 159 22.00 3.22 22.04
C LEU A 159 21.39 1.98 22.70
N ARG A 160 20.18 2.09 23.27
CA ARG A 160 19.44 0.92 23.79
C ARG A 160 19.10 -0.06 22.67
N ILE A 161 18.61 0.42 21.52
CA ILE A 161 18.32 -0.46 20.37
C ILE A 161 19.59 -1.20 19.95
N LEU A 162 20.72 -0.50 19.80
CA LEU A 162 21.99 -1.12 19.43
C LEU A 162 22.46 -2.12 20.48
N TRP A 163 22.32 -1.80 21.76
CA TRP A 163 22.64 -2.69 22.88
C TRP A 163 21.85 -3.98 22.87
N LEU A 164 20.54 -3.91 22.69
CA LEU A 164 19.66 -5.08 22.64
C LEU A 164 19.98 -5.99 21.46
N ASN A 165 20.38 -5.40 20.33
CA ASN A 165 20.73 -6.16 19.13
C ASN A 165 22.10 -6.81 19.23
N ASN A 166 23.11 -6.09 19.73
CA ASN A 166 24.47 -6.61 19.83
C ASN A 166 25.23 -5.98 21.01
N GLU A 167 25.00 -6.52 22.20
CA GLU A 167 25.64 -6.10 23.44
C GLU A 167 27.18 -6.20 23.35
N ASN A 168 27.69 -7.30 22.80
CA ASN A 168 29.12 -7.55 22.66
C ASN A 168 29.80 -6.47 21.82
N TYR A 169 29.20 -6.11 20.68
CA TYR A 169 29.70 -5.02 19.82
C TYR A 169 29.84 -3.71 20.60
N VAL A 170 28.84 -3.33 21.39
CA VAL A 170 28.86 -2.10 22.18
C VAL A 170 29.92 -2.14 23.29
N ARG A 171 30.13 -3.31 23.92
CA ARG A 171 31.12 -3.48 24.99
C ARG A 171 32.57 -3.43 24.49
N ILE A 172 32.85 -4.05 23.33
CA ILE A 172 34.23 -4.18 22.84
C ILE A 172 34.65 -2.99 21.96
N SER A 173 33.70 -2.36 21.27
CA SER A 173 34.01 -1.27 20.33
C SER A 173 34.43 0.03 21.05
N PRO A 174 35.37 0.81 20.50
CA PRO A 174 35.67 2.14 21.00
C PRO A 174 34.42 3.03 20.96
N PRO A 175 34.24 3.94 21.94
CA PRO A 175 33.08 4.82 22.00
C PRO A 175 32.83 5.64 20.72
N ARG A 176 33.90 6.05 20.03
CA ARG A 176 33.82 6.75 18.73
C ARG A 176 33.09 5.92 17.67
N ARG A 177 33.31 4.60 17.64
CA ARG A 177 32.70 3.73 16.64
C ARG A 177 31.24 3.43 16.95
N VAL A 178 30.91 3.28 18.23
CA VAL A 178 29.51 3.21 18.66
C VAL A 178 28.79 4.50 18.27
N ALA A 179 29.36 5.66 18.57
CA ALA A 179 28.81 6.97 18.17
C ALA A 179 28.59 7.08 16.65
N GLN A 180 29.52 6.56 15.84
CA GLN A 180 29.41 6.52 14.38
C GLN A 180 28.19 5.70 13.91
N VAL A 181 27.99 4.50 14.46
CA VAL A 181 26.83 3.66 14.13
C VAL A 181 25.52 4.32 14.57
N LEU A 182 25.50 4.98 15.72
CA LEU A 182 24.32 5.73 16.17
C LEU A 182 23.99 6.89 15.22
N ARG A 183 24.99 7.67 14.81
CA ARG A 183 24.83 8.73 13.81
C ARG A 183 24.30 8.17 12.49
N LEU A 184 24.84 7.05 12.03
CA LEU A 184 24.37 6.39 10.80
C LEU A 184 22.90 5.95 10.92
N HIS A 185 22.50 5.40 12.06
CA HIS A 185 21.10 5.02 12.31
C HIS A 185 20.17 6.25 12.39
N GLN A 186 20.59 7.35 13.02
CA GLN A 186 19.81 8.58 13.07
C GLN A 186 19.59 9.18 11.67
N GLU A 187 20.65 9.25 10.86
CA GLU A 187 20.56 9.74 9.48
C GLU A 187 19.68 8.84 8.61
N GLY A 188 19.80 7.51 8.75
CA GLY A 188 18.90 6.56 8.10
C GLY A 188 17.44 6.83 8.44
N ASN A 189 17.10 7.08 9.71
CA ASN A 189 15.72 7.43 10.10
C ASN A 189 15.28 8.78 9.52
N ARG A 190 16.18 9.78 9.50
CA ARG A 190 15.91 11.13 9.00
C ARG A 190 15.60 11.14 7.50
N CYS A 191 16.38 10.40 6.71
CA CYS A 191 16.21 10.25 5.26
C CYS A 191 15.16 9.19 4.86
N GLY A 192 14.25 8.81 5.76
CA GLY A 192 13.16 7.88 5.41
C GLY A 192 13.62 6.45 5.12
N GLY A 193 14.72 6.03 5.75
CA GLY A 193 15.23 4.66 5.69
C GLY A 193 16.26 4.41 4.59
N LEU A 194 16.81 5.42 3.92
CA LEU A 194 17.92 5.23 3.00
C LEU A 194 18.89 6.40 3.11
N TYR A 195 20.13 6.13 3.50
CA TYR A 195 21.14 7.16 3.65
C TYR A 195 22.51 6.64 3.21
N LEU A 196 23.25 7.46 2.46
CA LEU A 196 24.57 7.12 1.96
C LEU A 196 25.49 8.33 2.01
N ASP A 197 26.71 8.12 2.49
CA ASP A 197 27.71 9.17 2.58
C ASP A 197 29.14 8.65 2.40
N VAL A 198 30.09 9.55 2.13
CA VAL A 198 31.52 9.23 2.02
C VAL A 198 32.39 10.22 2.79
N GLU A 199 33.42 9.68 3.44
CA GLU A 199 34.50 10.40 4.13
C GLU A 199 35.85 9.99 3.53
N GLU A 200 36.70 10.96 3.22
CA GLU A 200 38.11 10.70 2.89
C GLU A 200 38.91 10.40 4.16
N MET A 201 39.81 9.44 4.08
CA MET A 201 40.68 9.08 5.22
C MET A 201 42.01 9.81 5.08
N GLU A 202 42.44 10.53 6.12
CA GLU A 202 43.80 11.09 6.17
C GLU A 202 44.83 9.95 6.12
N ASN A 203 45.84 10.11 5.25
CA ASN A 203 46.90 9.16 4.92
C ASN A 203 47.52 8.47 6.16
N GLY A 204 46.94 7.34 6.57
CA GLY A 204 47.64 6.33 7.36
C GLY A 204 48.55 5.51 6.44
N THR A 205 49.45 4.72 7.02
CA THR A 205 50.49 3.90 6.37
C THR A 205 50.03 2.92 5.28
N ALA A 206 48.75 2.88 4.92
CA ALA A 206 48.11 1.97 3.98
C ALA A 206 47.31 2.68 2.86
N GLY A 207 47.77 3.83 2.35
CA GLY A 207 47.35 4.43 1.07
C GLY A 207 45.99 5.16 1.02
N ASN A 208 45.65 5.65 -0.17
CA ASN A 208 44.44 6.41 -0.53
C ASN A 208 43.15 5.59 -0.35
N GLU A 209 42.53 5.67 0.83
CA GLU A 209 41.30 4.95 1.17
C GLU A 209 40.15 5.91 1.48
N SER A 210 38.92 5.53 1.15
CA SER A 210 37.71 6.28 1.47
C SER A 210 36.76 5.42 2.30
N ARG A 211 35.97 6.05 3.16
CA ARG A 211 34.99 5.38 4.01
C ARG A 211 33.58 5.71 3.57
N VAL A 212 32.84 4.70 3.16
CA VAL A 212 31.44 4.80 2.72
C VAL A 212 30.52 4.35 3.85
N PHE A 213 29.53 5.17 4.18
CA PHE A 213 28.47 4.86 5.14
C PHE A 213 27.18 4.54 4.42
N PHE A 214 26.49 3.47 4.80
CA PHE A 214 25.25 3.08 4.17
C PHE A 214 24.23 2.58 5.19
N ALA A 215 23.10 3.28 5.31
CA ALA A 215 21.98 2.87 6.15
C ALA A 215 20.76 2.55 5.28
N VAL A 216 20.13 1.41 5.56
CA VAL A 216 18.90 0.98 4.88
C VAL A 216 17.90 0.45 5.89
N GLY A 217 16.72 1.04 5.92
CA GLY A 217 15.55 0.60 6.66
C GLY A 217 14.78 -0.46 5.88
N ASN A 218 14.43 -1.53 6.57
CA ASN A 218 13.76 -2.72 6.04
C ASN A 218 14.43 -3.21 4.73
N PRO A 219 15.74 -3.53 4.78
CA PRO A 219 16.48 -4.04 3.62
C PRO A 219 15.95 -5.42 3.21
N PRO A 220 16.24 -5.87 1.98
CA PRO A 220 16.11 -7.28 1.62
C PRO A 220 16.79 -8.17 2.68
N GLN A 221 16.10 -9.22 3.11
CA GLN A 221 16.52 -10.02 4.27
C GLN A 221 17.67 -10.95 3.93
N LYS A 222 17.65 -11.50 2.72
CA LYS A 222 18.66 -12.40 2.17
C LYS A 222 19.46 -11.70 1.08
N ASP A 223 20.72 -12.10 0.93
CA ASP A 223 21.65 -11.69 -0.13
C ASP A 223 21.95 -10.19 -0.21
N PHE A 224 21.49 -9.38 0.75
CA PHE A 224 21.63 -7.93 0.65
C PHE A 224 23.08 -7.48 0.71
N LEU A 225 23.87 -8.04 1.64
CA LEU A 225 25.30 -7.74 1.70
C LEU A 225 26.03 -8.20 0.42
N LEU A 226 25.63 -9.33 -0.16
CA LEU A 226 26.15 -9.81 -1.45
C LEU A 226 25.86 -8.79 -2.56
N GLN A 227 24.62 -8.33 -2.68
CA GLN A 227 24.23 -7.30 -3.64
C GLN A 227 25.04 -6.01 -3.47
N VAL A 228 25.23 -5.57 -2.22
CA VAL A 228 26.05 -4.37 -1.92
C VAL A 228 27.50 -4.56 -2.34
N MET A 229 28.10 -5.73 -2.09
CA MET A 229 29.47 -6.04 -2.54
C MET A 229 29.57 -6.05 -4.07
N GLU A 230 28.59 -6.64 -4.76
CA GLU A 230 28.53 -6.69 -6.23
C GLU A 230 28.48 -5.27 -6.84
N VAL A 231 27.75 -4.34 -6.21
CA VAL A 231 27.73 -2.92 -6.61
C VAL A 231 29.13 -2.30 -6.50
N PHE A 232 29.82 -2.47 -5.36
CA PHE A 232 31.18 -1.94 -5.20
C PHE A 232 32.13 -2.49 -6.26
N ASN A 233 32.10 -3.81 -6.51
CA ASN A 233 32.97 -4.43 -7.50
C ASN A 233 32.71 -3.97 -8.93
N ARG A 234 31.43 -3.81 -9.32
CA ARG A 234 31.07 -3.30 -10.66
C ARG A 234 31.49 -1.85 -10.87
N LEU A 235 31.56 -1.08 -9.80
CA LEU A 235 32.07 0.29 -9.80
C LEU A 235 33.58 0.38 -9.53
N GLU A 236 34.29 -0.74 -9.61
CA GLU A 236 35.75 -0.82 -9.43
C GLU A 236 36.26 -0.31 -8.07
N LEU A 237 35.42 -0.46 -7.04
CA LEU A 237 35.74 -0.14 -5.65
C LEU A 237 36.09 -1.44 -4.90
N GLY A 238 37.36 -1.58 -4.52
CA GLY A 238 37.84 -2.68 -3.69
C GLY A 238 37.49 -2.46 -2.23
N VAL A 239 36.73 -3.38 -1.63
CA VAL A 239 36.34 -3.33 -0.21
C VAL A 239 37.38 -4.05 0.64
N ASN A 240 38.31 -3.28 1.22
CA ASN A 240 39.37 -3.85 2.04
C ASN A 240 38.94 -4.08 3.49
N ARG A 241 38.00 -3.27 3.99
CA ARG A 241 37.42 -3.46 5.31
C ARG A 241 35.94 -3.15 5.29
N ALA A 242 35.15 -3.94 6.00
CA ALA A 242 33.72 -3.68 6.16
C ALA A 242 33.27 -4.06 7.56
N TYR A 243 32.35 -3.28 8.11
CA TYR A 243 31.68 -3.55 9.38
C TYR A 243 30.20 -3.26 9.18
N CYS A 244 29.38 -4.30 9.22
CA CYS A 244 27.95 -4.20 8.94
C CYS A 244 27.16 -4.77 10.11
N LEU A 245 26.09 -4.08 10.48
CA LEU A 245 25.13 -4.51 11.50
C LEU A 245 23.74 -4.56 10.90
N THR A 246 23.03 -5.67 11.11
CA THR A 246 21.60 -5.77 10.82
C THR A 246 20.85 -5.81 12.14
N ILE A 247 20.19 -4.71 12.48
CA ILE A 247 19.51 -4.52 13.78
C ILE A 247 18.00 -4.44 13.59
N SER A 248 17.21 -4.94 14.53
CA SER A 248 15.79 -4.62 14.63
C SER A 248 15.57 -3.35 15.45
N ASN A 249 14.63 -2.50 15.04
CA ASN A 249 14.16 -1.36 15.84
C ASN A 249 12.84 -1.65 16.60
N GLY A 250 12.36 -2.89 16.59
CA GLY A 250 11.05 -3.29 17.13
C GLY A 250 9.89 -3.19 16.15
N ILE A 251 10.12 -2.75 14.91
CA ILE A 251 9.12 -2.66 13.84
C ILE A 251 9.61 -3.38 12.58
N HIS A 252 10.85 -3.12 12.17
CA HIS A 252 11.48 -3.74 11.00
C HIS A 252 13.02 -3.69 11.15
N PRO A 253 13.78 -4.47 10.35
CA PRO A 253 15.24 -4.42 10.40
C PRO A 253 15.81 -3.12 9.82
N TYR A 254 17.06 -2.83 10.17
CA TYR A 254 17.93 -1.80 9.63
C TYR A 254 19.31 -2.40 9.34
N PHE A 255 19.82 -2.18 8.14
CA PHE A 255 21.21 -2.45 7.79
C PHE A 255 22.05 -1.18 7.98
N LEU A 256 23.14 -1.28 8.73
CA LEU A 256 24.08 -0.20 9.02
C LEU A 256 25.49 -0.66 8.62
N GLY A 257 25.92 -0.26 7.42
CA GLY A 257 27.22 -0.62 6.85
C GLY A 257 28.23 0.51 6.91
N THR A 258 29.47 0.19 7.29
CA THR A 258 30.64 1.05 7.11
C THR A 258 31.67 0.30 6.27
N PHE A 259 31.94 0.79 5.07
CA PHE A 259 32.84 0.17 4.09
C PHE A 259 34.07 1.05 3.90
N TYR A 260 35.23 0.44 3.85
CA TYR A 260 36.49 1.11 3.56
C TYR A 260 36.93 0.63 2.18
N VAL A 261 36.90 1.57 1.24
CA VAL A 261 37.04 1.31 -0.18
C VAL A 261 38.29 1.97 -0.73
N ARG A 262 38.95 1.28 -1.66
CA ARG A 262 40.00 1.83 -2.52
C ARG A 262 39.55 1.76 -3.97
N ARG A 263 39.79 2.81 -4.75
CA ARG A 263 39.58 2.73 -6.20
C ARG A 263 40.71 1.91 -6.82
N ARG A 264 40.38 1.13 -7.86
CA ARG A 264 41.39 0.31 -8.58
C ARG A 264 42.40 1.16 -9.36
N ASP A 265 42.04 2.38 -9.71
CA ASP A 265 42.93 3.38 -10.32
C ASP A 265 43.89 4.06 -9.31
N GLY A 266 43.75 3.79 -8.00
CA GLY A 266 44.60 4.35 -6.94
C GLY A 266 44.16 5.71 -6.40
N GLU A 267 43.08 6.30 -6.91
CA GLU A 267 42.53 7.55 -6.40
C GLU A 267 41.59 7.33 -5.19
N VAL A 268 41.22 8.42 -4.52
CA VAL A 268 40.19 8.40 -3.45
C VAL A 268 38.79 8.62 -4.05
N LEU A 269 37.77 8.06 -3.40
CA LEU A 269 36.37 8.32 -3.70
C LEU A 269 35.93 9.59 -2.97
N GLN A 270 35.69 10.66 -3.72
CA GLN A 270 35.36 11.98 -3.19
C GLN A 270 33.86 12.25 -3.22
N ARG A 271 33.39 13.02 -2.24
CA ARG A 271 32.02 13.53 -2.20
C ARG A 271 31.76 14.42 -3.43
N GLY A 272 30.65 14.18 -4.12
CA GLY A 272 30.26 14.94 -5.31
C GLY A 272 30.94 14.52 -6.62
N SER A 273 31.85 13.52 -6.59
CA SER A 273 32.38 12.92 -7.82
C SER A 273 31.31 12.13 -8.58
N GLU A 274 31.43 12.03 -9.90
CA GLU A 274 30.50 11.23 -10.73
C GLU A 274 30.48 9.76 -10.31
N LEU A 275 31.63 9.19 -9.89
CA LEU A 275 31.70 7.83 -9.37
C LEU A 275 30.89 7.69 -8.07
N PHE A 276 30.94 8.67 -7.17
CA PHE A 276 30.13 8.67 -5.96
C PHE A 276 28.64 8.81 -6.29
N SER A 277 28.26 9.67 -7.24
CA SER A 277 26.87 9.77 -7.70
C SER A 277 26.36 8.47 -8.33
N ARG A 278 27.19 7.75 -9.11
CA ARG A 278 26.87 6.40 -9.60
C ARG A 278 26.70 5.40 -8.47
N LEU A 279 27.60 5.42 -7.47
CA LEU A 279 27.48 4.59 -6.29
C LEU A 279 26.17 4.86 -5.54
N GLN A 280 25.77 6.13 -5.41
CA GLN A 280 24.50 6.50 -4.81
C GLN A 280 23.30 5.94 -5.57
N ARG A 281 23.28 6.07 -6.89
CA ARG A 281 22.21 5.52 -7.74
C ARG A 281 22.13 4.00 -7.61
N GLU A 282 23.25 3.29 -7.72
CA GLU A 282 23.29 1.83 -7.69
C GLU A 282 22.96 1.25 -6.31
N LEU A 283 23.50 1.82 -5.22
CA LEU A 283 23.16 1.38 -3.87
C LEU A 283 21.71 1.69 -3.50
N SER A 284 21.17 2.82 -3.94
CA SER A 284 19.73 3.11 -3.76
C SER A 284 18.86 2.13 -4.54
N ASN A 285 19.27 1.80 -5.77
CA ASN A 285 18.57 0.87 -6.64
C ASN A 285 18.48 -0.56 -6.08
N THR A 286 19.32 -0.94 -5.10
CA THR A 286 19.15 -2.20 -4.36
C THR A 286 17.77 -2.33 -3.70
N GLN A 287 17.09 -1.21 -3.43
CA GLN A 287 15.74 -1.20 -2.87
C GLN A 287 14.64 -1.50 -3.90
N LEU A 288 14.97 -1.46 -5.19
CA LEU A 288 14.04 -1.65 -6.31
C LEU A 288 14.35 -2.93 -7.10
N LEU A 289 15.63 -3.24 -7.32
CA LEU A 289 16.05 -4.35 -8.16
C LEU A 289 16.41 -5.58 -7.35
N ALA A 290 15.65 -6.65 -7.55
CA ALA A 290 15.92 -7.94 -6.93
C ALA A 290 17.09 -8.68 -7.61
N THR A 291 18.01 -9.23 -6.80
CA THR A 291 19.15 -10.07 -7.24
C THR A 291 18.73 -11.35 -7.96
N ARG A 292 17.51 -11.81 -7.70
CA ARG A 292 16.91 -12.96 -8.40
C ARG A 292 16.33 -12.63 -9.76
N SER A 293 16.12 -11.35 -10.08
CA SER A 293 15.52 -10.96 -11.36
C SER A 293 16.46 -11.27 -12.51
N HIS A 294 15.90 -11.65 -13.65
CA HIS A 294 16.67 -11.90 -14.87
C HIS A 294 17.45 -10.65 -15.28
N ALA A 295 16.81 -9.46 -15.25
CA ALA A 295 17.47 -8.21 -15.58
C ALA A 295 18.72 -7.96 -14.71
N TYR A 296 18.68 -8.29 -13.41
CA TYR A 296 19.88 -8.19 -12.57
C TYR A 296 20.99 -9.17 -13.01
N ARG A 297 20.64 -10.45 -13.15
CA ARG A 297 21.63 -11.52 -13.39
C ARG A 297 22.27 -11.44 -14.78
N GLU A 298 21.45 -11.20 -15.80
CA GLU A 298 21.90 -11.27 -17.19
C GLU A 298 22.31 -9.92 -17.75
N PHE A 299 21.80 -8.80 -17.23
CA PHE A 299 22.10 -7.46 -17.77
C PHE A 299 22.97 -6.62 -16.85
N VAL A 300 22.70 -6.61 -15.54
CA VAL A 300 23.46 -5.75 -14.61
C VAL A 300 24.82 -6.36 -14.26
N ILE A 301 24.87 -7.67 -13.96
CA ILE A 301 26.14 -8.34 -13.62
C ILE A 301 27.10 -8.38 -14.83
N THR A 302 26.57 -8.51 -16.04
CA THR A 302 27.35 -8.58 -17.29
C THR A 302 27.77 -7.20 -17.82
N GLY A 303 27.22 -6.12 -17.25
CA GLY A 303 27.53 -4.74 -17.65
C GLY A 303 26.74 -4.24 -18.87
N LEU A 304 25.72 -4.98 -19.33
CA LEU A 304 24.85 -4.57 -20.44
C LEU A 304 23.96 -3.37 -20.08
N MET A 305 23.49 -3.31 -18.83
CA MET A 305 22.62 -2.23 -18.31
C MET A 305 23.10 -1.75 -16.94
N SER A 306 22.84 -0.48 -16.64
CA SER A 306 22.89 0.00 -15.25
C SER A 306 21.78 -0.65 -14.42
N GLY A 307 21.92 -0.64 -13.09
CA GLY A 307 20.86 -1.11 -12.21
C GLY A 307 19.56 -0.32 -12.39
N GLU A 308 19.65 1.00 -12.61
CA GLU A 308 18.49 1.86 -12.81
C GLU A 308 17.73 1.52 -14.11
N ASP A 309 18.46 1.27 -15.21
CA ASP A 309 17.83 0.93 -16.50
C ASP A 309 17.20 -0.47 -16.47
N ALA A 310 17.82 -1.42 -15.74
CA ALA A 310 17.23 -2.73 -15.49
C ALA A 310 15.95 -2.63 -14.65
N THR A 311 15.92 -1.77 -13.63
CA THR A 311 14.70 -1.48 -12.86
C THR A 311 13.62 -0.83 -13.73
N LEU A 312 13.99 0.13 -14.58
CA LEU A 312 13.07 0.79 -15.51
C LEU A 312 12.48 -0.23 -16.50
N THR A 313 13.30 -1.14 -17.00
CA THR A 313 12.85 -2.23 -17.89
C THR A 313 11.85 -3.14 -17.18
N ASN A 314 12.08 -3.50 -15.92
CA ASN A 314 11.09 -4.26 -15.15
C ASN A 314 9.77 -3.48 -14.95
N ALA A 315 9.84 -2.16 -14.78
CA ALA A 315 8.64 -1.32 -14.72
C ALA A 315 7.90 -1.27 -16.07
N PHE A 316 8.62 -1.20 -17.20
CA PHE A 316 8.05 -1.30 -18.55
C PHE A 316 7.32 -2.63 -18.75
N ILE A 317 7.94 -3.75 -18.36
CA ILE A 317 7.34 -5.09 -18.45
C ILE A 317 6.04 -5.16 -17.64
N ALA A 318 6.06 -4.71 -16.38
CA ALA A 318 4.88 -4.74 -15.51
C ALA A 318 3.73 -3.86 -16.04
N PHE A 319 4.05 -2.67 -16.56
CA PHE A 319 3.06 -1.78 -17.17
C PHE A 319 2.45 -2.39 -18.43
N CYS A 320 3.29 -2.86 -19.37
CA CYS A 320 2.83 -3.44 -20.63
C CYS A 320 2.00 -4.70 -20.39
N HIS A 321 2.44 -5.58 -19.47
CA HIS A 321 1.70 -6.77 -19.09
C HIS A 321 0.31 -6.40 -18.57
N SER A 322 0.23 -5.56 -17.55
CA SER A 322 -1.06 -5.25 -16.92
C SER A 322 -2.02 -4.40 -17.77
N ASN A 323 -1.54 -3.62 -18.76
CA ASN A 323 -2.41 -2.88 -19.70
C ASN A 323 -2.86 -3.70 -20.92
N LEU A 324 -2.13 -4.78 -21.28
CA LEU A 324 -2.50 -5.62 -22.43
C LEU A 324 -3.24 -6.89 -22.00
N ALA A 325 -2.83 -7.50 -20.89
CA ALA A 325 -3.32 -8.80 -20.44
C ALA A 325 -4.72 -8.76 -19.83
N HIS A 326 -5.21 -7.61 -19.35
CA HIS A 326 -6.56 -7.56 -18.73
C HIS A 326 -7.68 -7.85 -19.72
N ASN A 327 -7.45 -7.55 -21.00
CA ASN A 327 -8.36 -7.84 -22.09
C ASN A 327 -7.94 -9.10 -22.87
N GLN A 328 -6.63 -9.26 -23.14
CA GLN A 328 -6.09 -10.35 -23.96
C GLN A 328 -5.01 -11.17 -23.21
N PRO A 329 -5.37 -11.87 -22.12
CA PRO A 329 -4.41 -12.57 -21.26
C PRO A 329 -3.66 -13.70 -21.98
N ASP A 330 -4.28 -14.35 -22.96
CA ASP A 330 -3.66 -15.45 -23.72
C ASP A 330 -2.58 -14.98 -24.69
N ARG A 331 -2.68 -13.73 -25.17
CA ARG A 331 -1.74 -13.15 -26.15
C ARG A 331 -0.59 -12.39 -25.49
N PHE A 332 -0.85 -11.82 -24.32
CA PHE A 332 0.09 -10.98 -23.58
C PHE A 332 0.31 -11.51 -22.18
N GLY A 333 0.58 -12.82 -22.06
CA GLY A 333 0.99 -13.43 -20.80
C GLY A 333 2.26 -12.77 -20.24
N LEU A 334 2.45 -12.86 -18.91
CA LEU A 334 3.59 -12.24 -18.24
C LEU A 334 4.93 -12.69 -18.85
N ASP A 335 5.05 -13.98 -19.16
CA ASP A 335 6.27 -14.54 -19.74
C ASP A 335 6.50 -14.06 -21.18
N ASP A 336 5.47 -13.86 -21.98
CA ASP A 336 5.57 -13.33 -23.36
C ASP A 336 6.03 -11.88 -23.36
N VAL A 337 5.38 -11.05 -22.53
CA VAL A 337 5.73 -9.63 -22.39
C VAL A 337 7.15 -9.49 -21.84
N ARG A 338 7.48 -10.23 -20.79
CA ARG A 338 8.83 -10.26 -20.23
C ARG A 338 9.85 -10.74 -21.28
N GLY A 339 9.53 -11.81 -22.00
CA GLY A 339 10.37 -12.37 -23.06
C GLY A 339 10.69 -11.38 -24.18
N ALA A 340 9.76 -10.49 -24.53
CA ALA A 340 10.00 -9.45 -25.53
C ALA A 340 11.15 -8.52 -25.16
N PHE A 341 11.19 -8.04 -23.91
CA PHE A 341 12.27 -7.16 -23.42
C PHE A 341 13.57 -7.92 -23.13
N LEU A 342 13.47 -9.15 -22.61
CA LEU A 342 14.65 -9.92 -22.23
C LEU A 342 15.40 -10.51 -23.44
N ALA A 343 14.69 -10.84 -24.52
CA ALA A 343 15.30 -11.34 -25.75
C ALA A 343 15.85 -10.20 -26.64
N HIS A 344 15.39 -8.97 -26.44
CA HIS A 344 15.77 -7.78 -27.23
C HIS A 344 16.25 -6.63 -26.34
N PRO A 345 17.38 -6.81 -25.61
CA PRO A 345 17.92 -5.79 -24.74
C PRO A 345 18.28 -4.49 -25.47
N GLU A 346 18.56 -4.54 -26.78
CA GLU A 346 18.81 -3.38 -27.63
C GLU A 346 17.61 -2.42 -27.69
N ILE A 347 16.39 -2.97 -27.82
CA ILE A 347 15.15 -2.18 -27.85
C ILE A 347 14.83 -1.65 -26.44
N ALA A 348 15.06 -2.48 -25.41
CA ALA A 348 14.89 -2.05 -24.02
C ALA A 348 15.82 -0.87 -23.66
N LEU A 349 17.09 -0.92 -24.11
CA LEU A 349 18.05 0.17 -23.96
C LEU A 349 17.62 1.42 -24.73
N GLN A 350 17.12 1.27 -25.96
CA GLN A 350 16.62 2.42 -26.74
C GLN A 350 15.38 3.07 -26.07
N LEU A 351 14.47 2.28 -25.50
CA LEU A 351 13.33 2.78 -24.73
C LEU A 351 13.79 3.48 -23.44
N ALA A 352 14.79 2.93 -22.73
CA ALA A 352 15.38 3.58 -21.56
C ALA A 352 16.07 4.90 -21.92
N LYS A 353 16.79 4.95 -23.06
CA LYS A 353 17.41 6.17 -23.62
C LYS A 353 16.34 7.24 -23.92
N LEU A 354 15.23 6.85 -24.56
CA LEU A 354 14.10 7.76 -24.81
C LEU A 354 13.52 8.31 -23.51
N PHE A 355 13.33 7.46 -22.50
CA PHE A 355 12.84 7.87 -21.20
C PHE A 355 13.77 8.88 -20.53
N ARG A 356 15.09 8.61 -20.50
CA ARG A 356 16.08 9.54 -19.94
C ARG A 356 16.12 10.86 -20.70
N ALA A 357 16.10 10.83 -22.03
CA ALA A 357 16.04 12.02 -22.87
C ALA A 357 14.81 12.90 -22.55
N ARG A 358 13.71 12.33 -22.04
CA ARG A 358 12.50 13.07 -21.68
C ARG A 358 12.51 13.60 -20.24
N PHE A 359 13.06 12.85 -19.30
CA PHE A 359 12.84 13.08 -17.86
C PHE A 359 14.09 13.38 -17.04
N ASP A 360 15.30 13.21 -17.59
CA ASP A 360 16.52 13.54 -16.86
C ASP A 360 16.62 15.07 -16.69
N PRO A 361 16.60 15.58 -15.44
CA PRO A 361 16.68 17.02 -15.17
C PRO A 361 18.07 17.60 -15.46
N ALA A 362 19.12 16.76 -15.53
CA ALA A 362 20.50 17.21 -15.77
C ALA A 362 20.84 17.39 -17.26
N VAL A 363 19.95 16.98 -18.16
CA VAL A 363 20.16 17.09 -19.61
C VAL A 363 19.86 18.50 -20.12
N GLU A 364 20.87 19.17 -20.67
CA GLU A 364 20.73 20.41 -21.43
C GLU A 364 20.15 20.14 -22.83
N GLY A 365 19.41 21.10 -23.41
CA GLY A 365 18.81 20.92 -24.75
C GLY A 365 17.79 19.78 -24.83
N ARG A 366 17.18 19.41 -23.70
CA ARG A 366 16.35 18.20 -23.51
C ARG A 366 15.27 18.01 -24.57
N ALA A 367 14.58 19.08 -24.97
CA ALA A 367 13.50 19.01 -25.95
C ALA A 367 13.98 18.50 -27.32
N GLU A 368 15.10 19.03 -27.82
CA GLU A 368 15.66 18.61 -29.12
C GLU A 368 16.22 17.19 -29.08
N LEU A 369 16.88 16.81 -27.97
CA LEU A 369 17.33 15.44 -27.76
C LEU A 369 16.14 14.47 -27.75
N TYR A 370 15.07 14.81 -27.01
CA TYR A 370 13.88 13.99 -26.90
C TYR A 370 13.23 13.76 -28.28
N GLU A 371 13.01 14.80 -29.07
CA GLU A 371 12.39 14.66 -30.40
C GLU A 371 13.22 13.77 -31.34
N ARG A 372 14.55 13.95 -31.34
CA ARG A 372 15.46 13.12 -32.15
C ARG A 372 15.40 11.65 -31.74
N VAL A 373 15.52 11.37 -30.44
CA VAL A 373 15.50 9.99 -29.91
C VAL A 373 14.11 9.37 -30.09
N LEU A 374 13.03 10.13 -29.94
CA LEU A 374 11.66 9.66 -30.18
C LEU A 374 11.46 9.21 -31.63
N ALA A 375 11.95 9.98 -32.60
CA ALA A 375 11.89 9.61 -34.01
C ALA A 375 12.72 8.35 -34.32
N GLU A 376 13.89 8.19 -33.69
CA GLU A 376 14.72 6.98 -33.77
C GLU A 376 13.98 5.77 -33.20
N THR A 377 13.51 5.84 -31.95
CA THR A 377 12.78 4.74 -31.29
C THR A 377 11.52 4.34 -32.04
N ARG A 378 10.75 5.30 -32.59
CA ARG A 378 9.56 5.00 -33.40
C ARG A 378 9.89 4.16 -34.63
N ARG A 379 10.99 4.45 -35.31
CA ARG A 379 11.45 3.67 -36.47
C ARG A 379 11.87 2.27 -36.05
N GLU A 380 12.70 2.14 -35.02
CA GLU A 380 13.13 0.83 -34.53
C GLU A 380 11.96 -0.08 -34.13
N VAL A 381 10.95 0.47 -33.45
CA VAL A 381 9.74 -0.29 -33.08
C VAL A 381 8.92 -0.66 -34.31
N ALA A 382 8.74 0.25 -35.28
CA ALA A 382 7.97 -0.02 -36.49
C ALA A 382 8.63 -1.08 -37.39
N ASP A 383 9.95 -0.99 -37.53
CA ASP A 383 10.76 -1.84 -38.41
C ASP A 383 11.13 -3.19 -37.77
N TYR A 384 10.73 -3.44 -36.51
CA TYR A 384 10.98 -4.70 -35.81
C TYR A 384 10.42 -5.90 -36.60
N ASN A 385 11.32 -6.79 -36.99
CA ASN A 385 11.02 -7.96 -37.82
C ASN A 385 12.10 -9.04 -37.62
N THR A 386 11.69 -10.21 -37.13
CA THR A 386 12.55 -11.39 -36.98
C THR A 386 12.28 -12.45 -38.06
N GLY A 387 11.33 -12.19 -38.96
CA GLY A 387 10.82 -13.15 -39.95
C GLY A 387 9.66 -14.01 -39.42
N HIS A 388 9.29 -13.86 -38.14
CA HIS A 388 8.20 -14.61 -37.51
C HIS A 388 6.98 -13.70 -37.31
N ARG A 389 6.19 -13.52 -38.37
CA ARG A 389 5.08 -12.54 -38.45
C ARG A 389 4.22 -12.44 -37.18
N TYR A 390 3.75 -13.55 -36.62
CA TYR A 390 2.91 -13.55 -35.42
C TYR A 390 3.64 -13.01 -34.17
N LEU A 391 4.87 -13.48 -33.93
CA LEU A 391 5.69 -13.02 -32.81
C LEU A 391 6.09 -11.55 -32.99
N ASP A 392 6.40 -11.14 -34.22
CA ASP A 392 6.75 -9.77 -34.55
C ASP A 392 5.58 -8.80 -34.34
N GLU A 393 4.36 -9.22 -34.64
CA GLU A 393 3.16 -8.45 -34.35
C GLU A 393 2.95 -8.27 -32.84
N VAL A 394 3.02 -9.36 -32.06
CA VAL A 394 2.88 -9.32 -30.60
C VAL A 394 3.94 -8.41 -29.97
N ARG A 395 5.20 -8.57 -30.35
CA ARG A 395 6.32 -7.78 -29.81
C ARG A 395 6.23 -6.31 -30.20
N ARG A 396 5.82 -5.99 -31.44
CA ARG A 396 5.57 -4.59 -31.83
C ARG A 396 4.47 -3.96 -31.00
N THR A 397 3.37 -4.67 -30.70
CA THR A 397 2.33 -4.17 -29.80
C THR A 397 2.86 -3.90 -28.40
N ILE A 398 3.70 -4.80 -27.85
CA ILE A 398 4.33 -4.62 -26.53
C ILE A 398 5.24 -3.38 -26.52
N PHE A 399 6.12 -3.23 -27.51
CA PHE A 399 7.01 -2.07 -27.58
C PHE A 399 6.26 -0.77 -27.87
N HIS A 400 5.18 -0.82 -28.65
CA HIS A 400 4.29 0.31 -28.86
C HIS A 400 3.60 0.73 -27.55
N CYS A 401 3.08 -0.21 -26.76
CA CYS A 401 2.53 0.07 -25.43
C CYS A 401 3.56 0.77 -24.53
N CYS A 402 4.81 0.30 -24.53
CA CYS A 402 5.90 0.94 -23.78
C CYS A 402 6.25 2.35 -24.31
N LEU A 403 6.21 2.55 -25.63
CA LEU A 403 6.42 3.86 -26.23
C LEU A 403 5.31 4.84 -25.80
N THR A 404 4.06 4.39 -25.79
CA THR A 404 2.92 5.17 -25.29
C THR A 404 3.08 5.49 -23.80
N PHE A 405 3.52 4.54 -22.98
CA PHE A 405 3.86 4.76 -21.57
C PHE A 405 4.86 5.92 -21.38
N ILE A 406 5.98 5.90 -22.12
CA ILE A 406 7.02 6.93 -22.00
C ILE A 406 6.51 8.30 -22.47
N THR A 407 5.84 8.34 -23.62
CA THR A 407 5.38 9.59 -24.26
C THR A 407 4.22 10.24 -23.50
N ARG A 408 3.35 9.44 -22.86
CA ARG A 408 2.19 9.90 -22.08
C ARG A 408 2.48 10.06 -20.59
N THR A 409 3.66 9.68 -20.10
CA THR A 409 4.08 10.06 -18.74
C THR A 409 4.26 11.58 -18.65
N LEU A 410 3.73 12.17 -17.58
CA LEU A 410 3.76 13.61 -17.29
C LEU A 410 4.61 13.95 -16.06
N LYS A 411 4.73 13.03 -15.09
CA LYS A 411 5.60 13.17 -13.90
C LYS A 411 6.18 11.81 -13.52
N THR A 412 7.42 11.81 -13.04
CA THR A 412 8.05 10.61 -12.47
C THR A 412 9.11 10.94 -11.42
N ASN A 413 9.23 10.10 -10.39
CA ASN A 413 10.29 10.21 -9.39
C ASN A 413 11.55 9.40 -9.75
N PHE A 414 11.68 8.91 -10.99
CA PHE A 414 12.79 8.03 -11.39
C PHE A 414 14.18 8.60 -11.08
N PHE A 415 14.39 9.92 -11.10
CA PHE A 415 15.68 10.54 -10.79
C PHE A 415 15.87 10.94 -9.31
N VAL A 416 14.89 10.67 -8.46
CA VAL A 416 15.04 10.81 -6.99
C VAL A 416 16.01 9.74 -6.50
N LEU A 417 17.04 10.12 -5.74
CA LEU A 417 18.06 9.18 -5.28
C LEU A 417 17.51 8.21 -4.22
N GLU A 418 16.90 8.75 -3.15
CA GLU A 418 16.47 7.98 -1.98
C GLU A 418 15.12 7.25 -2.17
N LYS A 419 14.73 6.98 -3.41
CA LYS A 419 13.45 6.36 -3.77
C LYS A 419 13.42 4.86 -3.44
N GLN A 420 12.27 4.37 -2.97
CA GLN A 420 12.03 2.95 -2.68
C GLN A 420 10.89 2.34 -3.50
N ALA A 421 10.19 3.17 -4.28
CA ALA A 421 9.30 2.78 -5.37
C ALA A 421 9.42 3.83 -6.48
N LEU A 422 9.00 3.46 -7.69
CA LEU A 422 8.83 4.35 -8.83
C LEU A 422 7.35 4.75 -8.94
N ALA A 423 7.12 5.99 -9.34
CA ALA A 423 5.80 6.50 -9.68
C ALA A 423 5.85 7.15 -11.07
N PHE A 424 4.78 6.94 -11.85
CA PHE A 424 4.59 7.50 -13.18
C PHE A 424 3.16 8.02 -13.30
N ARG A 425 2.98 9.34 -13.26
CA ARG A 425 1.66 9.95 -13.51
C ARG A 425 1.49 10.09 -15.02
N LEU A 426 0.47 9.44 -15.56
CA LEU A 426 0.17 9.36 -16.99
C LEU A 426 -0.97 10.32 -17.37
N ASP A 427 -0.89 10.85 -18.59
CA ASP A 427 -2.02 11.42 -19.31
C ASP A 427 -2.98 10.29 -19.71
N PRO A 428 -4.23 10.25 -19.21
CA PRO A 428 -5.22 9.22 -19.55
C PRO A 428 -5.44 9.01 -21.05
N ALA A 429 -5.13 10.01 -21.89
CA ALA A 429 -5.21 9.90 -23.35
C ALA A 429 -4.48 8.68 -23.93
N TYR A 430 -3.50 8.13 -23.21
CA TYR A 430 -2.81 6.89 -23.57
C TYR A 430 -3.77 5.71 -23.81
N LEU A 431 -4.90 5.64 -23.09
CA LEU A 431 -5.89 4.56 -23.24
C LEU A 431 -6.53 4.57 -24.63
N THR A 432 -6.80 5.76 -25.18
CA THR A 432 -7.32 5.91 -26.54
C THR A 432 -6.28 5.51 -27.58
N GLU A 433 -5.00 5.80 -27.33
CA GLU A 433 -3.90 5.45 -28.24
C GLU A 433 -3.58 3.95 -28.25
N LEU A 434 -3.77 3.25 -27.13
CA LEU A 434 -3.62 1.78 -27.08
C LEU A 434 -4.60 1.09 -28.02
N GLY A 435 -5.81 1.63 -28.16
CA GLY A 435 -6.84 1.13 -29.08
C GLY A 435 -8.03 0.50 -28.35
N THR A 436 -9.18 0.49 -29.04
CA THR A 436 -10.47 0.04 -28.48
C THR A 436 -10.46 -1.40 -27.99
N ASP A 437 -9.66 -2.25 -28.64
CA ASP A 437 -9.55 -3.67 -28.28
C ASP A 437 -9.04 -3.83 -26.85
N PHE A 438 -8.16 -2.93 -26.36
CA PHE A 438 -7.61 -3.00 -25.01
C PHE A 438 -8.43 -2.24 -23.97
N THR A 439 -9.49 -1.53 -24.37
CA THR A 439 -10.33 -0.76 -23.42
C THR A 439 -11.79 -1.20 -23.41
N ALA A 440 -12.19 -2.12 -24.28
CA ALA A 440 -13.59 -2.54 -24.46
C ALA A 440 -14.22 -3.21 -23.23
N ASP A 441 -13.41 -3.79 -22.34
CA ASP A 441 -13.81 -4.44 -21.09
C ASP A 441 -13.83 -3.49 -19.87
N LEU A 442 -13.49 -2.21 -20.08
CA LEU A 442 -13.49 -1.16 -19.07
C LEU A 442 -14.78 -0.32 -19.12
N PRO A 443 -15.23 0.27 -18.00
CA PRO A 443 -16.31 1.26 -18.01
C PRO A 443 -16.05 2.38 -19.03
N PRO A 444 -17.08 2.84 -19.78
CA PRO A 444 -16.94 3.84 -20.84
C PRO A 444 -16.84 5.27 -20.29
N ALA A 445 -15.87 5.49 -19.39
CA ALA A 445 -15.60 6.78 -18.76
C ALA A 445 -14.10 7.03 -18.77
N MET A 446 -13.67 8.19 -19.24
CA MET A 446 -12.25 8.54 -19.23
C MET A 446 -11.83 8.96 -17.82
N PRO A 447 -10.82 8.33 -17.20
CA PRO A 447 -10.30 8.80 -15.92
C PRO A 447 -9.64 10.16 -16.09
N PHE A 448 -9.59 10.95 -15.01
CA PHE A 448 -8.85 12.21 -14.96
C PHE A 448 -7.34 11.97 -14.77
N ARG A 449 -6.99 10.92 -14.03
CA ARG A 449 -5.62 10.58 -13.69
C ARG A 449 -5.44 9.08 -13.60
N VAL A 450 -4.34 8.60 -14.17
CA VAL A 450 -3.77 7.27 -13.94
C VAL A 450 -2.34 7.45 -13.45
N THR A 451 -2.00 6.85 -12.31
CA THR A 451 -0.64 6.82 -11.78
C THR A 451 -0.20 5.39 -11.61
N PHE A 452 0.85 4.97 -12.31
CA PHE A 452 1.44 3.65 -12.17
C PHE A 452 2.56 3.68 -11.12
N PHE A 453 2.59 2.67 -10.25
CA PHE A 453 3.62 2.48 -9.23
C PHE A 453 4.33 1.15 -9.44
N PHE A 454 5.65 1.15 -9.25
CA PHE A 454 6.48 -0.05 -9.33
C PHE A 454 7.45 -0.12 -8.15
N SER A 455 7.62 -1.29 -7.56
CA SER A 455 8.58 -1.53 -6.48
C SER A 455 9.22 -2.91 -6.62
N ARG A 456 10.22 -3.20 -5.78
CA ARG A 456 10.88 -4.53 -5.73
C ARG A 456 9.92 -5.68 -5.47
N PHE A 457 8.82 -5.43 -4.77
CA PHE A 457 7.92 -6.46 -4.26
C PHE A 457 6.53 -6.42 -4.88
N GLY A 458 6.30 -5.56 -5.87
CA GLY A 458 4.95 -5.37 -6.38
C GLY A 458 4.78 -4.10 -7.19
N PHE A 459 3.64 -4.00 -7.86
CA PHE A 459 3.26 -2.86 -8.68
C PHE A 459 1.74 -2.66 -8.63
N GLY A 460 1.28 -1.50 -9.08
CA GLY A 460 -0.12 -1.14 -9.02
C GLY A 460 -0.44 0.22 -9.58
N TYR A 461 -1.68 0.64 -9.39
CA TYR A 461 -2.19 1.88 -9.95
C TYR A 461 -2.91 2.71 -8.88
N HIS A 462 -2.91 4.03 -9.07
CA HIS A 462 -3.96 4.90 -8.57
C HIS A 462 -4.74 5.43 -9.77
N ILE A 463 -6.05 5.23 -9.81
CA ILE A 463 -6.93 5.77 -10.85
C ILE A 463 -7.93 6.72 -10.20
N GLY A 464 -8.07 7.93 -10.74
CA GLY A 464 -9.03 8.93 -10.27
C GLY A 464 -9.85 9.53 -11.41
N PHE A 465 -11.14 9.71 -11.19
CA PHE A 465 -12.10 10.24 -12.17
C PHE A 465 -12.41 11.73 -12.04
N SER A 466 -11.81 12.38 -11.05
CA SER A 466 -11.88 13.83 -10.90
C SER A 466 -10.54 14.38 -10.44
N ASP A 467 -10.42 15.69 -10.55
CA ASP A 467 -9.25 16.46 -10.18
C ASP A 467 -8.94 16.34 -8.68
N ILE A 468 -9.94 16.67 -7.85
CA ILE A 468 -10.00 16.26 -6.44
C ILE A 468 -10.66 14.90 -6.39
N ALA A 469 -9.96 13.87 -5.93
CA ALA A 469 -10.51 12.52 -5.89
C ALA A 469 -10.17 11.78 -4.60
N ARG A 470 -11.11 10.94 -4.17
CA ARG A 470 -11.04 10.16 -2.93
C ARG A 470 -11.28 8.68 -3.17
N GLY A 471 -10.48 7.83 -2.54
CA GLY A 471 -10.56 6.38 -2.73
C GLY A 471 -9.73 5.55 -1.75
N GLY A 472 -10.16 4.30 -1.52
CA GLY A 472 -9.43 3.37 -0.66
C GLY A 472 -8.14 2.81 -1.31
N TRP A 473 -7.13 2.52 -0.49
CA TRP A 473 -5.91 1.79 -0.87
C TRP A 473 -6.04 0.32 -0.50
N ARG A 474 -6.18 -0.52 -1.53
CA ARG A 474 -6.17 -1.99 -1.46
C ARG A 474 -4.79 -2.56 -1.78
N THR A 475 -4.31 -3.50 -0.96
CA THR A 475 -3.13 -4.30 -1.32
C THR A 475 -3.51 -5.77 -1.44
N VAL A 476 -3.36 -6.36 -2.62
CA VAL A 476 -3.64 -7.77 -2.88
C VAL A 476 -2.37 -8.58 -2.63
N ILE A 477 -2.40 -9.50 -1.65
CA ILE A 477 -1.24 -10.32 -1.29
C ILE A 477 -1.24 -11.60 -2.13
N CYS A 478 -0.30 -11.70 -3.07
CA CYS A 478 -0.16 -12.86 -3.95
C CYS A 478 0.81 -13.87 -3.33
N ARG A 479 0.29 -15.00 -2.84
CA ARG A 479 1.07 -15.98 -2.07
C ARG A 479 1.62 -17.12 -2.92
N THR A 480 1.15 -17.25 -4.15
CA THR A 480 1.66 -18.20 -5.14
C THR A 480 2.02 -17.49 -6.44
N PRO A 481 2.85 -18.10 -7.31
CA PRO A 481 3.08 -17.57 -8.66
C PRO A 481 1.79 -17.43 -9.48
N ASP A 482 0.87 -18.38 -9.33
CA ASP A 482 -0.43 -18.37 -10.03
C ASP A 482 -1.32 -17.23 -9.53
N ASP A 483 -1.33 -16.96 -8.22
CA ASP A 483 -2.00 -15.78 -7.64
C ASP A 483 -1.42 -14.51 -8.28
N LEU A 484 -0.09 -14.41 -8.35
CA LEU A 484 0.59 -13.23 -8.87
C LEU A 484 0.20 -12.98 -10.33
N VAL A 485 0.26 -14.01 -11.18
CA VAL A 485 -0.10 -13.89 -12.61
C VAL A 485 -1.58 -13.55 -12.77
N THR A 486 -2.47 -14.25 -12.06
CA THR A 486 -3.93 -14.04 -12.16
C THR A 486 -4.32 -12.63 -11.72
N ASN A 487 -3.81 -12.16 -10.58
CA ASN A 487 -4.09 -10.81 -10.09
C ASN A 487 -3.41 -9.74 -10.96
N ALA A 488 -2.19 -9.97 -11.43
CA ALA A 488 -1.51 -9.03 -12.33
C ALA A 488 -2.24 -8.86 -13.67
N ASN A 489 -2.83 -9.93 -14.21
CA ASN A 489 -3.64 -9.87 -15.44
C ASN A 489 -4.85 -8.94 -15.26
N THR A 490 -5.55 -8.99 -14.12
CA THR A 490 -6.79 -8.22 -13.90
C THR A 490 -6.60 -6.91 -13.15
N LEU A 491 -5.39 -6.64 -12.62
CA LEU A 491 -5.11 -5.52 -11.71
C LEU A 491 -5.57 -4.15 -12.23
N PHE A 492 -5.29 -3.86 -13.50
CA PHE A 492 -5.65 -2.57 -14.10
C PHE A 492 -7.18 -2.42 -14.20
N ARG A 493 -7.85 -3.45 -14.73
CA ARG A 493 -9.32 -3.50 -14.85
C ARG A 493 -10.00 -3.42 -13.49
N GLU A 494 -9.55 -4.20 -12.50
CA GLU A 494 -10.13 -4.19 -11.15
C GLU A 494 -10.05 -2.78 -10.55
N ASN A 495 -8.86 -2.16 -10.59
CA ASN A 495 -8.66 -0.82 -10.08
C ASN A 495 -9.57 0.20 -10.79
N PHE A 496 -9.65 0.13 -12.12
CA PHE A 496 -10.47 1.03 -12.92
C PHE A 496 -11.96 0.91 -12.53
N VAL A 497 -12.48 -0.31 -12.45
CA VAL A 497 -13.88 -0.59 -12.07
C VAL A 497 -14.18 -0.12 -10.65
N LEU A 498 -13.26 -0.35 -9.71
CA LEU A 498 -13.40 0.11 -8.33
C LEU A 498 -13.38 1.64 -8.24
N ALA A 499 -12.46 2.31 -8.95
CA ALA A 499 -12.37 3.77 -8.98
C ALA A 499 -13.61 4.41 -9.62
N HIS A 500 -14.12 3.82 -10.71
CA HIS A 500 -15.35 4.27 -11.37
C HIS A 500 -16.56 4.11 -10.45
N THR A 501 -16.65 2.98 -9.75
CA THR A 501 -17.73 2.72 -8.78
C THR A 501 -17.70 3.73 -7.63
N GLN A 502 -16.51 4.07 -7.12
CA GLN A 502 -16.36 5.16 -6.14
C GLN A 502 -16.80 6.51 -6.73
N HIS A 503 -16.61 6.75 -8.02
CA HIS A 503 -17.02 8.01 -8.64
C HIS A 503 -18.53 8.17 -8.69
N LEU A 504 -19.27 7.08 -8.86
CA LEU A 504 -20.74 7.07 -8.78
C LEU A 504 -21.24 7.27 -7.34
N LYS A 505 -20.47 6.80 -6.34
CA LYS A 505 -20.80 6.99 -4.91
C LYS A 505 -20.56 8.42 -4.42
N ASN A 506 -19.52 9.08 -4.92
CA ASN A 506 -19.06 10.37 -4.39
C ASN A 506 -19.85 11.59 -4.90
N LYS A 507 -20.92 11.39 -5.67
CA LYS A 507 -21.72 12.45 -6.30
C LYS A 507 -22.19 13.60 -5.38
N ASP A 508 -22.33 13.36 -4.08
CA ASP A 508 -22.78 14.42 -3.14
C ASP A 508 -21.64 15.20 -2.49
N ILE A 509 -20.41 14.74 -2.59
CA ILE A 509 -19.25 15.35 -1.92
C ILE A 509 -18.37 16.08 -2.93
N TYR A 510 -17.38 16.83 -2.43
CA TYR A 510 -16.57 17.72 -3.28
C TYR A 510 -15.51 16.96 -4.09
N GLU A 511 -15.31 15.69 -3.82
CA GLU A 511 -14.35 14.78 -4.44
C GLU A 511 -15.04 13.89 -5.48
N GLY A 512 -14.37 13.61 -6.60
CA GLY A 512 -14.71 12.47 -7.42
C GLY A 512 -14.17 11.16 -6.85
N GLY A 513 -14.41 10.05 -7.55
CA GLY A 513 -13.95 8.74 -7.13
C GLY A 513 -12.53 8.44 -7.54
N SER A 514 -11.78 7.78 -6.67
CA SER A 514 -10.54 7.13 -7.01
C SER A 514 -10.40 5.75 -6.36
N LYS A 515 -9.34 5.04 -6.72
CA LYS A 515 -8.89 3.84 -6.04
C LYS A 515 -7.38 3.71 -6.20
N LEU A 516 -6.70 3.18 -5.18
CA LEU A 516 -5.33 2.71 -5.27
C LEU A 516 -5.33 1.20 -5.04
N VAL A 517 -4.84 0.42 -6.00
CA VAL A 517 -4.75 -1.04 -5.90
C VAL A 517 -3.36 -1.48 -6.29
N VAL A 518 -2.73 -2.29 -5.43
CA VAL A 518 -1.36 -2.78 -5.62
C VAL A 518 -1.32 -4.29 -5.38
N ALA A 519 -0.64 -5.02 -6.25
CA ALA A 519 -0.31 -6.42 -6.04
C ALA A 519 1.04 -6.54 -5.31
N LEU A 520 1.07 -7.27 -4.20
CA LEU A 520 2.27 -7.66 -3.47
C LEU A 520 2.68 -9.08 -3.91
N ASP A 521 3.84 -9.23 -4.54
CA ASP A 521 4.49 -10.53 -4.72
C ASP A 521 5.01 -11.00 -3.35
N ALA A 522 4.39 -12.04 -2.81
CA ALA A 522 4.84 -12.80 -1.64
C ALA A 522 5.04 -14.29 -1.99
N SER A 523 5.12 -14.61 -3.28
CA SER A 523 5.08 -15.97 -3.82
C SER A 523 6.29 -16.83 -3.44
N ASP A 524 7.40 -16.19 -3.07
CA ASP A 524 8.62 -16.84 -2.60
C ASP A 524 8.66 -17.07 -1.08
N LEU A 525 7.71 -16.55 -0.33
CA LEU A 525 7.64 -16.72 1.12
C LEU A 525 6.91 -18.00 1.47
N LYS A 526 7.41 -18.74 2.47
CA LYS A 526 6.73 -19.95 2.98
C LYS A 526 5.79 -19.57 4.13
N ALA A 527 4.85 -20.45 4.47
CA ALA A 527 3.88 -20.20 5.55
C ALA A 527 4.53 -19.85 6.91
N LYS A 528 5.71 -20.42 7.21
CA LYS A 528 6.51 -20.11 8.41
C LYS A 528 7.12 -18.70 8.41
N ASP A 529 7.19 -18.05 7.26
CA ASP A 529 7.80 -16.73 7.06
C ASP A 529 6.76 -15.59 7.15
N ARG A 530 5.58 -15.84 7.75
CA ARG A 530 4.48 -14.87 7.84
C ARG A 530 4.87 -13.48 8.39
N PRO A 531 5.80 -13.33 9.37
CA PRO A 531 6.31 -12.01 9.75
C PRO A 531 6.99 -11.24 8.60
N LEU A 532 7.64 -11.94 7.66
CA LEU A 532 8.25 -11.33 6.49
C LEU A 532 7.21 -10.80 5.49
N GLU A 533 6.04 -11.45 5.40
CA GLU A 533 4.91 -10.97 4.58
C GLU A 533 4.49 -9.57 5.04
N THR A 534 4.31 -9.37 6.35
CA THR A 534 3.99 -8.06 6.95
C THR A 534 5.09 -7.03 6.70
N TRP A 535 6.36 -7.39 6.84
CA TRP A 535 7.46 -6.46 6.54
C TRP A 535 7.51 -6.06 5.07
N ARG A 536 7.22 -7.00 4.17
CA ARG A 536 7.19 -6.75 2.73
C ARG A 536 6.00 -5.86 2.36
N LEU A 537 4.84 -6.12 2.95
CA LEU A 537 3.65 -5.27 2.86
C LEU A 537 3.97 -3.84 3.29
N TYR A 538 4.58 -3.66 4.46
CA TYR A 538 4.96 -2.33 4.94
C TYR A 538 6.03 -1.67 4.09
N LYS A 539 7.01 -2.41 3.56
CA LYS A 539 8.01 -1.88 2.62
C LYS A 539 7.34 -1.34 1.36
N LEU A 540 6.41 -2.11 0.80
CA LEU A 540 5.66 -1.76 -0.40
C LEU A 540 4.83 -0.49 -0.18
N GLN A 541 4.03 -0.45 0.89
CA GLN A 541 3.18 0.69 1.22
C GLN A 541 4.00 1.95 1.55
N TYR A 542 5.08 1.81 2.32
CA TYR A 542 5.99 2.91 2.60
C TYR A 542 6.65 3.45 1.32
N GLY A 543 7.16 2.56 0.47
CA GLY A 543 7.80 2.92 -0.79
C GLY A 543 6.86 3.64 -1.74
N ILE A 544 5.63 3.12 -1.93
CA ILE A 544 4.60 3.74 -2.77
C ILE A 544 4.18 5.09 -2.21
N THR A 545 4.04 5.22 -0.88
CA THR A 545 3.75 6.52 -0.24
C THR A 545 4.86 7.52 -0.50
N GLY A 546 6.13 7.11 -0.39
CA GLY A 546 7.29 7.94 -0.72
C GLY A 546 7.26 8.42 -2.17
N ALA A 547 7.08 7.48 -3.11
CA ALA A 547 7.05 7.78 -4.54
C ALA A 547 5.86 8.66 -4.95
N PHE A 548 4.70 8.44 -4.31
CA PHE A 548 3.53 9.31 -4.42
C PHE A 548 3.88 10.74 -3.98
N LEU A 549 4.46 10.90 -2.79
CA LEU A 549 4.80 12.21 -2.24
C LEU A 549 5.91 12.91 -3.03
N ASP A 550 6.81 12.17 -3.70
CA ASP A 550 7.81 12.75 -4.58
C ASP A 550 7.19 13.52 -5.76
N ILE A 551 6.08 13.03 -6.34
CA ILE A 551 5.47 13.63 -7.55
C ILE A 551 4.23 14.49 -7.29
N PHE A 552 3.60 14.37 -6.12
CA PHE A 552 2.40 15.12 -5.75
C PHE A 552 2.63 16.20 -4.69
N THR A 553 3.82 16.27 -4.09
CA THR A 553 4.19 17.45 -3.29
C THR A 553 4.66 18.54 -4.24
N THR A 554 3.88 19.61 -4.34
CA THR A 554 4.07 20.71 -5.28
C THR A 554 4.24 22.04 -4.55
N ASP A 555 4.91 22.99 -5.20
CA ASP A 555 4.92 24.40 -4.86
C ASP A 555 4.29 25.17 -6.04
N ASN A 556 3.06 25.67 -5.84
CA ASN A 556 2.24 26.34 -6.87
C ASN A 556 2.08 25.49 -8.15
N GLY A 557 1.69 24.22 -7.99
CA GLY A 557 1.46 23.30 -9.09
C GLY A 557 2.69 22.66 -9.72
N VAL A 558 3.92 23.05 -9.33
CA VAL A 558 5.15 22.42 -9.82
C VAL A 558 5.70 21.48 -8.77
N ALA A 559 6.05 20.25 -9.13
CA ALA A 559 6.70 19.30 -8.22
C ALA A 559 7.87 19.97 -7.45
N ARG A 560 7.83 19.88 -6.12
CA ARG A 560 8.83 20.49 -5.22
C ARG A 560 10.22 19.87 -5.37
N HIS A 561 10.27 18.56 -5.65
CA HIS A 561 11.54 17.86 -5.73
C HIS A 561 12.25 18.19 -7.06
N PRO A 562 13.48 18.74 -7.06
CA PRO A 562 14.14 19.22 -8.28
C PRO A 562 14.46 18.11 -9.29
N ALA A 563 14.55 16.86 -8.82
CA ALA A 563 14.73 15.70 -9.70
C ALA A 563 13.45 15.24 -10.44
N VAL A 564 12.30 15.88 -10.20
CA VAL A 564 11.03 15.55 -10.86
C VAL A 564 10.75 16.56 -11.96
N VAL A 565 10.80 16.10 -13.21
CA VAL A 565 10.33 16.91 -14.34
C VAL A 565 8.81 16.85 -14.39
N ASP A 566 8.17 18.00 -14.21
CA ASP A 566 6.72 18.14 -14.16
C ASP A 566 6.17 18.81 -15.43
N TYR A 567 5.52 18.00 -16.27
CA TYR A 567 4.81 18.47 -17.47
C TYR A 567 3.33 18.81 -17.19
N TYR A 568 2.79 18.48 -16.01
CA TYR A 568 1.39 18.75 -15.67
C TYR A 568 1.17 20.15 -15.10
N ARG A 569 2.08 20.60 -14.23
CA ARG A 569 2.14 21.99 -13.73
C ARG A 569 0.88 22.46 -12.97
N GLU A 570 0.16 21.55 -12.29
CA GLU A 570 -0.94 21.89 -11.38
C GLU A 570 -0.93 21.06 -10.09
N ASP A 571 -1.58 21.60 -9.04
CA ASP A 571 -1.78 20.88 -7.78
C ASP A 571 -2.85 19.81 -7.93
N GLU A 572 -2.57 18.61 -7.43
CA GLU A 572 -3.46 17.45 -7.53
C GLU A 572 -3.81 16.92 -6.14
N PRO A 573 -4.91 17.39 -5.53
CA PRO A 573 -5.35 16.88 -4.23
C PRO A 573 -5.95 15.47 -4.39
N ILE A 574 -5.27 14.51 -3.78
CA ILE A 574 -5.69 13.11 -3.72
C ILE A 574 -5.86 12.69 -2.27
N GLU A 575 -7.01 12.11 -1.99
CA GLU A 575 -7.42 11.65 -0.68
C GLU A 575 -7.51 10.12 -0.67
N LEU A 576 -6.82 9.49 0.28
CA LEU A 576 -6.77 8.05 0.45
C LEU A 576 -7.62 7.63 1.65
N GLY A 577 -8.12 6.40 1.61
CA GLY A 577 -8.71 5.72 2.77
C GLY A 577 -8.18 4.31 2.88
N PRO A 578 -8.38 3.62 4.02
CA PRO A 578 -8.02 2.21 4.12
C PRO A 578 -8.94 1.32 3.27
N ASP A 579 -8.40 0.21 2.81
CA ASP A 579 -9.11 -0.96 2.27
C ASP A 579 -8.32 -2.22 2.68
N GLU A 580 -8.56 -3.36 2.03
CA GLU A 580 -7.90 -4.64 2.34
C GLU A 580 -6.37 -4.52 2.52
N ASN A 581 -5.88 -5.11 3.61
CA ASN A 581 -4.46 -5.15 4.02
C ASN A 581 -3.84 -3.78 4.32
N MET A 582 -4.63 -2.81 4.79
CA MET A 582 -4.15 -1.55 5.38
C MET A 582 -4.25 -1.58 6.90
N HIS A 583 -3.10 -1.55 7.60
CA HIS A 583 -3.06 -1.58 9.07
C HIS A 583 -2.98 -0.16 9.68
N ASP A 584 -3.54 0.03 10.87
CA ASP A 584 -3.62 1.32 11.57
C ASP A 584 -2.26 2.05 11.69
N ASN A 585 -1.18 1.30 11.97
CA ASN A 585 0.16 1.88 12.05
C ASN A 585 0.63 2.45 10.71
N MET A 586 0.24 1.86 9.58
CA MET A 586 0.54 2.38 8.25
C MET A 586 -0.33 3.58 7.91
N ILE A 587 -1.61 3.59 8.31
CA ILE A 587 -2.51 4.76 8.18
C ILE A 587 -1.85 5.99 8.84
N GLU A 588 -1.41 5.84 10.09
CA GLU A 588 -0.72 6.91 10.83
C GLU A 588 0.62 7.29 10.18
N THR A 589 1.36 6.31 9.66
CA THR A 589 2.64 6.54 8.96
C THR A 589 2.44 7.37 7.70
N ILE A 590 1.42 7.07 6.88
CA ILE A 590 1.09 7.81 5.65
C ILE A 590 0.74 9.27 5.99
N ALA A 591 -0.13 9.48 6.98
CA ALA A 591 -0.52 10.82 7.43
C ALA A 591 0.67 11.64 7.94
N TRP A 592 1.55 11.00 8.72
CA TRP A 592 2.77 11.62 9.23
C TRP A 592 3.76 11.96 8.11
N MET A 593 4.00 11.04 7.17
CA MET A 593 4.88 11.25 6.01
C MET A 593 4.41 12.44 5.18
N SER A 594 3.11 12.51 4.90
CA SER A 594 2.49 13.61 4.17
C SER A 594 2.71 14.97 4.84
N LYS A 595 2.41 15.06 6.15
CA LYS A 595 2.66 16.28 6.93
C LYS A 595 4.14 16.68 6.92
N ARG A 596 5.05 15.72 7.12
CA ARG A 596 6.49 15.95 7.15
C ARG A 596 7.04 16.42 5.80
N ARG A 597 6.54 15.86 4.69
CA ARG A 597 6.95 16.23 3.32
C ARG A 597 6.27 17.51 2.83
N GLY A 598 5.25 17.99 3.56
CA GLY A 598 4.53 19.22 3.25
C GLY A 598 3.60 19.06 2.04
N TYR A 599 2.99 17.88 1.88
CA TYR A 599 1.91 17.68 0.91
C TYR A 599 0.69 18.52 1.31
N MET A 600 -0.04 19.03 0.31
CA MET A 600 -1.06 20.07 0.51
C MET A 600 -2.17 19.71 1.51
N LEU A 601 -2.48 18.42 1.65
CA LEU A 601 -3.52 17.95 2.59
C LEU A 601 -3.00 17.67 3.99
N GLY A 602 -1.68 17.68 4.21
CA GLY A 602 -1.07 17.29 5.48
C GLY A 602 -1.61 15.94 5.97
N ILE A 603 -2.16 15.90 7.19
CA ILE A 603 -2.76 14.68 7.75
C ILE A 603 -4.06 14.24 7.05
N GLY A 604 -4.67 15.12 6.25
CA GLY A 604 -5.87 14.86 5.46
C GLY A 604 -5.65 13.98 4.23
N ILE A 605 -4.39 13.61 3.92
CA ILE A 605 -4.09 12.63 2.84
C ILE A 605 -4.79 11.29 3.06
N MET A 606 -5.04 10.91 4.32
CA MET A 606 -5.56 9.59 4.70
C MET A 606 -6.69 9.76 5.72
N SER A 607 -7.85 9.15 5.46
CA SER A 607 -8.97 9.08 6.42
C SER A 607 -8.80 7.92 7.41
N SER A 608 -9.70 7.83 8.39
CA SER A 608 -9.78 6.70 9.35
C SER A 608 -8.56 6.60 10.26
N LYS A 609 -7.94 7.74 10.55
CA LYS A 609 -6.88 7.86 11.56
C LYS A 609 -7.46 7.61 12.96
N ARG A 610 -6.60 7.41 13.96
CA ARG A 610 -6.99 7.28 15.36
C ARG A 610 -7.83 8.47 15.84
N VAL A 611 -7.48 9.67 15.39
CA VAL A 611 -8.31 10.87 15.57
C VAL A 611 -9.09 11.13 14.29
N GLY A 612 -10.34 10.67 14.27
CA GLY A 612 -11.23 10.70 13.12
C GLY A 612 -12.66 10.29 13.49
N ILE A 613 -13.46 9.94 12.48
CA ILE A 613 -14.84 9.45 12.67
C ILE A 613 -14.82 7.93 12.53
N ASN A 614 -15.06 7.20 13.63
CA ASN A 614 -15.08 5.74 13.58
C ASN A 614 -16.40 5.24 12.97
N HIS A 615 -16.30 4.49 11.87
CA HIS A 615 -17.47 4.07 11.11
C HIS A 615 -18.36 3.08 11.87
N LYS A 616 -17.75 2.16 12.64
CA LYS A 616 -18.45 1.16 13.44
C LYS A 616 -19.08 1.80 14.69
N GLU A 617 -18.35 2.66 15.38
CA GLU A 617 -18.82 3.37 16.59
C GLU A 617 -20.09 4.18 16.31
N TYR A 618 -20.11 4.93 15.21
CA TYR A 618 -21.22 5.83 14.88
C TYR A 618 -22.25 5.25 13.90
N GLY A 619 -22.04 4.04 13.38
CA GLY A 619 -22.97 3.40 12.44
C GLY A 619 -23.21 4.20 11.15
N VAL A 620 -22.15 4.80 10.59
CA VAL A 620 -22.25 5.79 9.50
C VAL A 620 -22.86 5.20 8.22
N THR A 621 -22.45 4.00 7.82
CA THR A 621 -22.97 3.34 6.62
C THR A 621 -24.41 2.87 6.85
N SER A 622 -24.67 2.28 8.01
CA SER A 622 -25.99 1.75 8.38
C SER A 622 -27.05 2.84 8.49
N THR A 623 -26.67 4.05 8.89
CA THR A 623 -27.57 5.22 8.86
C THR A 623 -28.13 5.46 7.46
N GLY A 624 -27.31 5.32 6.42
CA GLY A 624 -27.74 5.40 5.02
C GLY A 624 -28.66 4.23 4.64
N VAL A 625 -28.22 3.00 4.91
CA VAL A 625 -28.97 1.78 4.59
C VAL A 625 -30.37 1.80 5.22
N VAL A 626 -30.48 2.17 6.51
CA VAL A 626 -31.78 2.23 7.20
C VAL A 626 -32.64 3.39 6.70
N ALA A 627 -32.06 4.55 6.33
CA ALA A 627 -32.81 5.63 5.70
C ALA A 627 -33.40 5.22 4.33
N PHE A 628 -32.64 4.47 3.52
CA PHE A 628 -33.14 3.89 2.28
C PHE A 628 -34.23 2.85 2.55
N ALA A 629 -34.06 1.99 3.55
CA ALA A 629 -35.07 1.01 3.96
C ALA A 629 -36.38 1.69 4.37
N GLU A 630 -36.32 2.72 5.21
CA GLU A 630 -37.49 3.49 5.65
C GLU A 630 -38.31 4.02 4.48
N ILE A 631 -37.65 4.67 3.52
CA ILE A 631 -38.30 5.30 2.37
C ILE A 631 -38.80 4.25 1.36
N THR A 632 -38.04 3.18 1.16
CA THR A 632 -38.42 2.10 0.24
C THR A 632 -39.62 1.31 0.76
N MET A 633 -39.66 1.04 2.06
CA MET A 633 -40.78 0.35 2.68
C MET A 633 -42.04 1.23 2.71
N ALA A 634 -41.91 2.54 2.90
CA ALA A 634 -43.02 3.47 2.79
C ALA A 634 -43.68 3.45 1.39
N GLU A 635 -42.88 3.28 0.32
CA GLU A 635 -43.41 3.10 -1.05
C GLU A 635 -44.22 1.81 -1.20
N LEU A 636 -43.88 0.78 -0.43
CA LEU A 636 -44.60 -0.49 -0.37
C LEU A 636 -45.83 -0.44 0.56
N GLY A 637 -46.10 0.72 1.18
CA GLY A 637 -47.21 0.96 2.09
C GLY A 637 -46.93 0.58 3.55
N ILE A 638 -45.67 0.41 3.94
CA ILE A 638 -45.26 -0.01 5.29
C ILE A 638 -44.44 1.11 5.96
N ASP A 639 -44.97 1.73 7.01
CA ASP A 639 -44.20 2.65 7.85
C ASP A 639 -43.42 1.83 8.89
N ILE A 640 -42.13 1.56 8.64
CA ILE A 640 -41.30 0.71 9.50
C ILE A 640 -41.16 1.21 10.94
N ARG A 641 -41.45 2.50 11.21
CA ARG A 641 -41.42 3.05 12.57
C ARG A 641 -42.69 2.73 13.37
N ARG A 642 -43.78 2.34 12.71
CA ARG A 642 -45.11 2.18 13.32
C ARG A 642 -45.77 0.83 13.05
N ASP A 643 -45.53 0.25 11.90
CA ASP A 643 -46.18 -0.97 11.41
C ASP A 643 -45.30 -2.21 11.67
N PRO A 644 -45.90 -3.38 11.89
CA PRO A 644 -45.16 -4.63 11.94
C PRO A 644 -44.63 -4.99 10.54
N PHE A 645 -43.38 -5.44 10.46
CA PHE A 645 -42.75 -5.93 9.23
C PHE A 645 -41.65 -6.94 9.55
N THR A 646 -41.31 -7.76 8.57
CA THR A 646 -40.27 -8.79 8.65
C THR A 646 -39.03 -8.36 7.87
N VAL A 647 -37.85 -8.64 8.42
CA VAL A 647 -36.57 -8.34 7.77
C VAL A 647 -35.62 -9.53 7.85
N LYS A 648 -34.87 -9.77 6.77
CA LYS A 648 -33.74 -10.70 6.74
C LYS A 648 -32.43 -9.98 6.43
N PHE A 649 -31.35 -10.45 7.03
CA PHE A 649 -30.00 -9.89 6.92
C PHE A 649 -28.98 -10.93 6.49
N THR A 650 -28.02 -10.50 5.66
CA THR A 650 -26.66 -11.09 5.69
C THR A 650 -25.71 -10.16 6.43
N GLY A 651 -24.73 -10.74 7.12
CA GLY A 651 -23.86 -10.06 8.07
C GLY A 651 -24.40 -10.12 9.51
N GLY A 652 -23.50 -10.29 10.47
CA GLY A 652 -23.83 -10.55 11.87
C GLY A 652 -24.04 -9.32 12.77
N PRO A 653 -24.44 -9.55 14.03
CA PRO A 653 -24.70 -8.53 15.04
C PRO A 653 -23.46 -7.70 15.43
N ASN A 654 -22.26 -8.22 15.19
CA ASN A 654 -20.99 -7.51 15.41
C ASN A 654 -20.44 -6.82 14.16
N GLY A 655 -21.08 -6.96 13.00
CA GLY A 655 -20.63 -6.38 11.75
C GLY A 655 -20.80 -4.86 11.71
N ASP A 656 -19.90 -4.16 11.00
CA ASP A 656 -19.93 -2.69 10.88
C ASP A 656 -21.24 -2.16 10.29
N VAL A 657 -21.76 -2.85 9.26
CA VAL A 657 -22.98 -2.46 8.55
C VAL A 657 -24.21 -3.17 9.13
N ALA A 658 -24.20 -4.51 9.15
CA ALA A 658 -25.33 -5.31 9.64
C ALA A 658 -25.62 -5.04 11.12
N GLY A 659 -24.62 -5.12 12.00
CA GLY A 659 -24.78 -4.86 13.44
C GLY A 659 -25.32 -3.46 13.76
N ASN A 660 -24.82 -2.43 13.09
CA ASN A 660 -25.37 -1.08 13.27
C ASN A 660 -26.75 -0.90 12.63
N ALA A 661 -27.07 -1.59 11.53
CA ALA A 661 -28.41 -1.55 10.96
C ALA A 661 -29.42 -2.20 11.90
N LEU A 662 -29.07 -3.36 12.48
CA LEU A 662 -29.82 -4.03 13.53
C LEU A 662 -30.02 -3.09 14.74
N ARG A 663 -28.95 -2.42 15.20
CA ARG A 663 -29.03 -1.43 16.30
C ARG A 663 -30.01 -0.31 16.00
N ILE A 664 -29.87 0.36 14.86
CA ILE A 664 -30.74 1.47 14.47
C ILE A 664 -32.19 0.99 14.33
N MET A 665 -32.43 -0.20 13.78
CA MET A 665 -33.77 -0.77 13.66
C MET A 665 -34.38 -1.12 15.01
N LEU A 666 -33.65 -1.79 15.92
CA LEU A 666 -34.13 -2.09 17.26
C LEU A 666 -34.44 -0.82 18.06
N GLU A 667 -33.63 0.24 17.89
CA GLU A 667 -33.85 1.54 18.54
C GLU A 667 -35.06 2.30 17.98
N ARG A 668 -35.35 2.19 16.68
CA ARG A 668 -36.31 3.06 15.97
C ARG A 668 -37.59 2.37 15.48
N CYS A 669 -37.61 1.03 15.44
CA CYS A 669 -38.66 0.21 14.84
C CYS A 669 -39.16 -0.85 15.83
N PRO A 670 -40.03 -0.49 16.80
CA PRO A 670 -40.39 -1.37 17.92
C PRO A 670 -41.17 -2.64 17.51
N LYS A 671 -41.68 -2.71 16.28
CA LYS A 671 -42.45 -3.86 15.76
C LYS A 671 -41.71 -4.68 14.69
N VAL A 672 -40.40 -4.48 14.53
CA VAL A 672 -39.60 -5.24 13.58
C VAL A 672 -39.47 -6.70 14.00
N LYS A 673 -39.69 -7.64 13.07
CA LYS A 673 -39.40 -9.07 13.25
C LYS A 673 -38.17 -9.44 12.41
N ILE A 674 -37.06 -9.76 13.06
CA ILE A 674 -35.81 -10.14 12.39
C ILE A 674 -35.84 -11.65 12.15
N GLY A 675 -36.35 -12.06 10.99
CA GLY A 675 -36.63 -13.46 10.68
C GLY A 675 -35.40 -14.28 10.30
N LEU A 676 -34.36 -13.63 9.77
CA LEU A 676 -33.10 -14.29 9.43
C LEU A 676 -31.91 -13.35 9.68
N ILE A 677 -30.88 -13.86 10.34
CA ILE A 677 -29.53 -13.29 10.37
C ILE A 677 -28.56 -14.36 9.90
N LEU A 678 -27.88 -14.13 8.78
CA LEU A 678 -26.86 -15.02 8.25
C LEU A 678 -25.47 -14.39 8.43
N ASP A 679 -24.71 -14.91 9.39
CA ASP A 679 -23.40 -14.42 9.80
C ASP A 679 -22.28 -15.42 9.43
N GLY A 680 -21.02 -14.99 9.46
CA GLY A 680 -19.88 -15.86 9.23
C GLY A 680 -19.79 -17.01 10.25
N THR A 681 -20.26 -16.81 11.49
CA THR A 681 -20.14 -17.79 12.58
C THR A 681 -21.37 -18.68 12.74
N ALA A 682 -22.56 -18.17 12.44
CA ALA A 682 -23.82 -18.91 12.53
C ALA A 682 -24.90 -18.34 11.61
N ALA A 683 -26.03 -19.04 11.46
CA ALA A 683 -27.26 -18.50 10.92
C ALA A 683 -28.41 -18.72 11.91
N LEU A 684 -29.23 -17.69 12.12
CA LEU A 684 -30.45 -17.73 12.94
C LEU A 684 -31.65 -17.55 12.03
N CYS A 685 -32.64 -18.44 12.12
CA CYS A 685 -33.92 -18.34 11.42
C CYS A 685 -35.06 -18.54 12.42
N ASP A 686 -35.91 -17.52 12.60
CA ASP A 686 -37.05 -17.57 13.53
C ASP A 686 -38.31 -16.97 12.87
N PRO A 687 -39.39 -17.77 12.66
CA PRO A 687 -40.63 -17.27 12.06
C PRO A 687 -41.30 -16.12 12.81
N GLU A 688 -41.15 -16.06 14.14
CA GLU A 688 -41.69 -14.97 14.96
C GLU A 688 -40.69 -13.81 15.12
N GLY A 689 -39.45 -14.01 14.68
CA GLY A 689 -38.35 -13.06 14.74
C GLY A 689 -37.45 -13.28 15.96
N ALA A 690 -36.16 -12.97 15.80
CA ALA A 690 -35.18 -13.06 16.88
C ALA A 690 -35.59 -12.21 18.09
N ASP A 691 -35.43 -12.75 19.31
CA ASP A 691 -35.70 -12.02 20.55
C ASP A 691 -34.85 -10.75 20.66
N HIS A 692 -35.50 -9.60 20.87
CA HIS A 692 -34.84 -8.29 20.88
C HIS A 692 -33.91 -8.12 22.09
N GLY A 693 -34.25 -8.72 23.24
CA GLY A 693 -33.46 -8.62 24.45
C GLY A 693 -32.14 -9.37 24.31
N GLU A 694 -32.21 -10.61 23.84
CA GLU A 694 -31.03 -11.44 23.61
C GLU A 694 -30.18 -10.91 22.45
N LEU A 695 -30.79 -10.45 21.36
CA LEU A 695 -30.06 -9.81 20.29
C LEU A 695 -29.35 -8.54 20.78
N GLY A 696 -30.00 -7.72 21.61
CA GLY A 696 -29.40 -6.54 22.24
C GLY A 696 -28.24 -6.86 23.20
N ARG A 697 -28.19 -8.07 23.77
CA ARG A 697 -27.07 -8.52 24.62
C ARG A 697 -25.78 -8.64 23.82
N ILE A 698 -25.85 -9.28 22.65
CA ILE A 698 -24.69 -9.58 21.78
C ILE A 698 -24.35 -8.45 20.79
N LEU A 699 -25.30 -7.57 20.50
CA LEU A 699 -25.17 -6.53 19.48
C LEU A 699 -23.91 -5.66 19.64
N LEU A 700 -23.12 -5.55 18.56
CA LEU A 700 -21.84 -4.84 18.49
C LEU A 700 -20.78 -5.30 19.53
N LYS A 701 -20.95 -6.47 20.14
CA LYS A 701 -20.04 -7.04 21.15
C LYS A 701 -19.56 -8.44 20.79
N GLU A 702 -20.46 -9.29 20.31
CA GLU A 702 -20.21 -10.70 20.01
C GLU A 702 -20.84 -11.08 18.66
N ASP A 703 -20.29 -12.10 17.99
CA ASP A 703 -20.82 -12.64 16.74
C ASP A 703 -22.08 -13.50 17.00
N LEU A 704 -22.79 -13.92 15.94
CA LEU A 704 -24.12 -14.52 16.09
C LEU A 704 -24.13 -15.86 16.84
N ASP A 705 -23.02 -16.59 16.85
CA ASP A 705 -22.87 -17.86 17.58
C ASP A 705 -22.88 -17.70 19.11
N ALA A 706 -22.83 -16.45 19.61
CA ALA A 706 -23.05 -16.14 21.02
C ALA A 706 -24.53 -16.01 21.42
N PHE A 707 -25.48 -15.99 20.46
CA PHE A 707 -26.92 -15.91 20.75
C PHE A 707 -27.41 -17.16 21.48
N ASP A 708 -28.13 -17.01 22.59
CA ASP A 708 -28.71 -18.12 23.36
C ASP A 708 -29.89 -18.75 22.60
N PRO A 709 -29.77 -20.01 22.12
CA PRO A 709 -30.86 -20.67 21.40
C PRO A 709 -32.13 -20.83 22.23
N ALA A 710 -32.04 -20.76 23.57
CA ALA A 710 -33.22 -20.84 24.43
C ALA A 710 -34.21 -19.67 24.20
N ALA A 711 -33.72 -18.53 23.70
CA ALA A 711 -34.50 -17.35 23.37
C ALA A 711 -35.25 -17.44 22.01
N LEU A 712 -35.01 -18.49 21.22
CA LEU A 712 -35.80 -18.76 20.00
C LEU A 712 -37.26 -19.07 20.34
N HIS A 713 -38.17 -18.73 19.43
CA HIS A 713 -39.56 -19.15 19.47
C HIS A 713 -39.71 -20.57 18.91
N PRO A 714 -40.78 -21.32 19.29
CA PRO A 714 -41.07 -22.61 18.67
C PRO A 714 -41.11 -22.52 17.14
N GLY A 715 -40.35 -23.38 16.46
CA GLY A 715 -40.15 -23.36 15.00
C GLY A 715 -38.90 -22.61 14.54
N GLY A 716 -38.27 -21.83 15.41
CA GLY A 716 -36.98 -21.20 15.15
C GLY A 716 -35.80 -22.16 15.29
N PHE A 717 -34.71 -21.89 14.58
CA PHE A 717 -33.48 -22.67 14.65
C PHE A 717 -32.22 -21.84 14.42
N MET A 718 -31.10 -22.40 14.83
CA MET A 718 -29.75 -21.89 14.57
C MET A 718 -28.85 -22.95 13.97
N LEU A 719 -28.04 -22.55 12.99
CA LEU A 719 -26.97 -23.35 12.38
C LEU A 719 -25.61 -22.75 12.73
N PHE A 720 -24.74 -23.51 13.39
CA PHE A 720 -23.43 -23.03 13.84
C PHE A 720 -22.35 -23.49 12.86
N ARG A 721 -21.61 -22.54 12.30
CA ARG A 721 -20.38 -22.81 11.54
C ARG A 721 -19.19 -23.02 12.48
N THR A 722 -19.18 -22.33 13.61
CA THR A 722 -18.20 -22.50 14.68
C THR A 722 -18.53 -23.74 15.53
N GLY A 723 -17.53 -24.27 16.22
CA GLY A 723 -17.71 -25.44 17.08
C GLY A 723 -18.02 -26.74 16.32
N SER A 724 -17.57 -26.86 15.06
CA SER A 724 -17.67 -28.11 14.31
C SER A 724 -16.93 -29.25 15.04
N ARG A 725 -17.42 -30.47 14.91
CA ARG A 725 -16.79 -31.67 15.49
C ARG A 725 -16.49 -32.70 14.43
N ARG A 726 -15.41 -33.45 14.63
CA ARG A 726 -15.01 -34.54 13.73
C ARG A 726 -15.43 -35.89 14.31
N GLU A 727 -16.15 -36.66 13.50
CA GLU A 727 -16.48 -38.06 13.77
C GLU A 727 -15.92 -38.92 12.63
N GLY A 728 -14.80 -39.60 12.90
CA GLY A 728 -14.02 -40.27 11.87
C GLY A 728 -13.46 -39.27 10.85
N LEU A 729 -13.81 -39.46 9.58
CA LEU A 729 -13.43 -38.55 8.47
C LEU A 729 -14.50 -37.49 8.17
N ARG A 730 -15.64 -37.50 8.88
CA ARG A 730 -16.74 -36.55 8.65
C ARG A 730 -16.61 -35.38 9.60
N GLU A 731 -16.77 -34.18 9.06
CA GLU A 731 -16.98 -32.96 9.85
C GLU A 731 -18.48 -32.70 9.96
N LEU A 732 -18.95 -32.51 11.20
CA LEU A 732 -20.34 -32.27 11.54
C LEU A 732 -20.50 -30.87 12.14
N PHE A 733 -21.62 -30.23 11.79
CA PHE A 733 -21.99 -28.90 12.24
C PHE A 733 -23.22 -28.96 13.14
N ARG A 734 -23.24 -28.12 14.17
CA ARG A 734 -24.30 -28.11 15.18
C ARG A 734 -25.51 -27.34 14.65
N ARG A 735 -26.68 -27.94 14.81
CA ARG A 735 -28.00 -27.35 14.51
C ARG A 735 -28.85 -27.42 15.77
N VAL A 736 -29.45 -26.29 16.17
CA VAL A 736 -30.31 -26.23 17.37
C VAL A 736 -31.67 -25.71 16.96
N ILE A 737 -32.73 -26.45 17.31
CA ILE A 737 -34.11 -26.15 16.94
C ILE A 737 -34.91 -25.96 18.23
N LYS A 738 -35.71 -24.90 18.28
CA LYS A 738 -36.68 -24.72 19.35
C LYS A 738 -38.00 -25.39 18.98
N THR A 739 -38.42 -26.34 19.79
CA THR A 739 -39.73 -26.99 19.71
C THR A 739 -40.59 -26.58 20.90
N ASP A 740 -41.89 -26.89 20.86
CA ASP A 740 -42.79 -26.71 22.02
C ASP A 740 -42.32 -27.48 23.27
N ALA A 741 -41.57 -28.57 23.08
CA ALA A 741 -41.03 -29.41 24.15
C ALA A 741 -39.67 -28.93 24.69
N GLY A 742 -39.05 -27.92 24.07
CA GLY A 742 -37.71 -27.43 24.43
C GLY A 742 -36.73 -27.44 23.25
N LEU A 743 -35.44 -27.33 23.55
CA LEU A 743 -34.37 -27.32 22.54
C LEU A 743 -34.02 -28.74 22.11
N VAL A 744 -33.94 -28.94 20.80
CA VAL A 744 -33.43 -30.15 20.16
C VAL A 744 -32.12 -29.80 19.46
N GLU A 745 -31.09 -30.59 19.70
CA GLU A 745 -29.78 -30.43 19.06
C GLU A 745 -29.51 -31.58 18.09
N GLU A 746 -29.13 -31.21 16.87
CA GLU A 746 -28.76 -32.11 15.78
C GLU A 746 -27.33 -31.79 15.31
N TRP A 747 -26.66 -32.78 14.73
CA TRP A 747 -25.34 -32.64 14.15
C TRP A 747 -25.39 -33.09 12.70
N ILE A 748 -25.30 -32.13 11.78
CA ILE A 748 -25.51 -32.34 10.35
C ILE A 748 -24.18 -32.38 9.59
N SER A 749 -24.15 -33.04 8.45
CA SER A 749 -22.96 -33.12 7.60
C SER A 749 -22.59 -31.78 6.97
N LEU A 750 -21.35 -31.66 6.47
CA LEU A 750 -20.91 -30.48 5.73
C LEU A 750 -21.79 -30.18 4.50
N ASP A 751 -22.24 -31.21 3.78
CA ASP A 751 -23.07 -31.05 2.58
C ASP A 751 -24.46 -30.53 2.94
N GLU A 752 -25.09 -31.09 3.99
CA GLU A 752 -26.36 -30.61 4.53
C GLU A 752 -26.24 -29.19 5.05
N PHE A 753 -25.21 -28.89 5.84
CA PHE A 753 -24.93 -27.54 6.33
C PHE A 753 -24.77 -26.56 5.18
N SER A 754 -23.94 -26.88 4.18
CA SER A 754 -23.66 -25.97 3.06
C SER A 754 -24.90 -25.70 2.23
N LYS A 755 -25.74 -26.72 2.03
CA LYS A 755 -27.03 -26.59 1.36
C LYS A 755 -28.00 -25.73 2.17
N GLU A 756 -28.29 -26.10 3.42
CA GLU A 756 -29.25 -25.39 4.27
C GLU A 756 -28.81 -23.93 4.46
N PHE A 757 -27.55 -23.70 4.83
CA PHE A 757 -26.97 -22.37 5.03
C PHE A 757 -27.00 -21.50 3.76
N GLY A 758 -26.72 -22.08 2.58
CA GLY A 758 -26.77 -21.38 1.31
C GLY A 758 -28.20 -21.04 0.85
N GLU A 759 -29.18 -21.89 1.15
CA GLU A 759 -30.58 -21.73 0.75
C GLU A 759 -31.32 -20.66 1.57
N LEU A 760 -30.91 -20.38 2.82
CA LEU A 760 -31.65 -19.47 3.74
C LEU A 760 -31.96 -18.09 3.15
N ILE A 761 -31.02 -17.49 2.41
CA ILE A 761 -31.23 -16.15 1.83
C ILE A 761 -32.33 -16.15 0.77
N PHE A 762 -32.58 -17.29 0.13
CA PHE A 762 -33.55 -17.48 -0.94
C PHE A 762 -34.91 -17.94 -0.39
N SER A 763 -34.90 -18.83 0.61
CA SER A 763 -36.10 -19.52 1.10
C SER A 763 -36.85 -18.80 2.22
N VAL A 764 -36.17 -17.99 3.05
CA VAL A 764 -36.83 -17.30 4.16
C VAL A 764 -37.60 -16.07 3.64
N PRO A 765 -38.95 -16.03 3.78
CA PRO A 765 -39.73 -14.87 3.36
C PRO A 765 -39.55 -13.70 4.32
N ALA A 766 -39.45 -12.49 3.79
CA ALA A 766 -39.43 -11.25 4.55
C ALA A 766 -40.02 -10.11 3.73
N ASP A 767 -40.43 -9.00 4.36
CA ASP A 767 -40.82 -7.80 3.62
C ASP A 767 -39.60 -7.10 3.02
N LEU A 768 -38.50 -7.10 3.78
CA LEU A 768 -37.24 -6.43 3.46
C LEU A 768 -36.04 -7.38 3.56
N PHE A 769 -35.15 -7.31 2.57
CA PHE A 769 -33.83 -7.94 2.62
C PHE A 769 -32.72 -6.87 2.64
N ILE A 770 -31.83 -6.95 3.62
CA ILE A 770 -30.62 -6.12 3.70
C ILE A 770 -29.39 -7.03 3.60
N PRO A 771 -28.78 -7.16 2.42
CA PRO A 771 -27.49 -7.80 2.32
C PRO A 771 -26.41 -6.84 2.85
N ALA A 772 -25.85 -7.12 4.01
CA ALA A 772 -24.86 -6.28 4.71
C ALA A 772 -23.60 -7.07 5.16
N GLY A 773 -23.40 -8.23 4.55
CA GLY A 773 -22.24 -9.12 4.69
C GLY A 773 -22.31 -10.26 3.65
N GLY A 774 -21.33 -11.16 3.65
CA GLY A 774 -21.26 -12.27 2.70
C GLY A 774 -20.30 -12.02 1.53
N ARG A 775 -20.23 -12.99 0.61
CA ARG A 775 -19.30 -12.93 -0.53
C ARG A 775 -19.86 -12.03 -1.65
N PRO A 776 -19.00 -11.34 -2.41
CA PRO A 776 -19.43 -10.70 -3.65
C PRO A 776 -20.11 -11.72 -4.58
N GLU A 777 -21.06 -11.24 -5.38
CA GLU A 777 -21.77 -12.02 -6.39
C GLU A 777 -22.50 -13.25 -5.81
N THR A 778 -22.98 -13.16 -4.56
CA THR A 778 -23.75 -14.25 -3.93
C THR A 778 -25.08 -14.48 -4.67
N ILE A 779 -25.70 -13.41 -5.18
CA ILE A 779 -26.85 -13.53 -6.11
C ILE A 779 -26.39 -13.11 -7.51
N ASP A 780 -26.39 -14.06 -8.44
CA ASP A 780 -25.87 -13.92 -9.79
C ASP A 780 -26.93 -14.22 -10.86
N LYS A 781 -26.51 -14.16 -12.13
CA LYS A 781 -27.39 -14.40 -13.29
C LYS A 781 -27.96 -15.83 -13.33
N ASP A 782 -27.33 -16.78 -12.66
CA ASP A 782 -27.61 -18.21 -12.72
C ASP A 782 -28.45 -18.68 -11.52
N ASN A 783 -28.55 -17.87 -10.44
CA ASN A 783 -29.30 -18.23 -9.24
C ASN A 783 -30.37 -17.21 -8.79
N TRP A 784 -30.53 -16.06 -9.47
CA TRP A 784 -31.48 -15.02 -9.06
C TRP A 784 -32.93 -15.50 -8.95
N ASP A 785 -33.31 -16.49 -9.75
CA ASP A 785 -34.65 -17.07 -9.81
C ASP A 785 -34.98 -17.88 -8.56
N GLN A 786 -33.97 -18.39 -7.84
CA GLN A 786 -34.14 -19.02 -6.52
C GLN A 786 -34.68 -18.04 -5.48
N PHE A 787 -34.56 -16.73 -5.71
CA PHE A 787 -35.13 -15.72 -4.82
C PHE A 787 -36.66 -15.64 -4.91
N LEU A 788 -37.29 -16.38 -5.83
CA LEU A 788 -38.73 -16.55 -5.94
C LEU A 788 -39.20 -17.79 -5.17
N LEU A 789 -40.27 -17.61 -4.41
CA LEU A 789 -40.98 -18.67 -3.70
C LEU A 789 -41.72 -19.59 -4.71
N PRO A 790 -42.19 -20.79 -4.28
CA PRO A 790 -42.84 -21.75 -5.18
C PRO A 790 -44.07 -21.23 -5.93
N ASP A 791 -44.73 -20.18 -5.41
CA ASP A 791 -45.87 -19.52 -6.05
C ASP A 791 -45.46 -18.41 -7.05
N GLY A 792 -44.16 -18.22 -7.26
CA GLY A 792 -43.57 -17.21 -8.13
C GLY A 792 -43.45 -15.82 -7.51
N THR A 793 -43.90 -15.63 -6.26
CA THR A 793 -43.71 -14.36 -5.53
C THR A 793 -42.28 -14.25 -5.00
N PRO A 794 -41.72 -13.04 -4.88
CA PRO A 794 -40.35 -12.91 -4.38
C PRO A 794 -40.27 -13.13 -2.86
N SER A 795 -39.20 -13.76 -2.39
CA SER A 795 -38.92 -13.98 -0.97
C SER A 795 -38.69 -12.67 -0.19
N ALA A 796 -38.46 -11.54 -0.88
CA ALA A 796 -38.63 -10.21 -0.33
C ALA A 796 -39.09 -9.19 -1.38
N ARG A 797 -39.91 -8.22 -0.97
CA ARG A 797 -40.46 -7.17 -1.85
C ARG A 797 -39.48 -6.03 -2.07
N ALA A 798 -38.59 -5.78 -1.11
CA ALA A 798 -37.55 -4.77 -1.20
C ALA A 798 -36.18 -5.34 -0.84
N ILE A 799 -35.15 -4.90 -1.56
CA ILE A 799 -33.74 -5.16 -1.27
C ILE A 799 -33.00 -3.83 -1.14
N VAL A 800 -32.30 -3.63 -0.02
CA VAL A 800 -31.44 -2.46 0.19
C VAL A 800 -30.01 -2.91 0.45
N GLU A 801 -29.14 -2.74 -0.55
CA GLU A 801 -27.79 -3.29 -0.50
C GLU A 801 -26.85 -2.49 0.43
N GLY A 802 -26.49 -3.10 1.56
CA GLY A 802 -25.46 -2.61 2.48
C GLY A 802 -24.04 -3.05 2.11
N ALA A 803 -23.89 -4.26 1.57
CA ALA A 803 -22.64 -4.82 1.07
C ALA A 803 -22.37 -4.38 -0.39
N ASN A 804 -21.09 -4.29 -0.76
CA ASN A 804 -20.71 -4.01 -2.14
C ASN A 804 -20.81 -5.26 -3.01
N SER A 805 -21.37 -5.11 -4.22
CA SER A 805 -21.40 -6.17 -5.24
C SER A 805 -22.02 -7.49 -4.77
N PHE A 806 -22.97 -7.48 -3.82
CA PHE A 806 -23.64 -8.71 -3.37
C PHE A 806 -24.49 -9.33 -4.48
N ILE A 807 -25.13 -8.49 -5.29
CA ILE A 807 -25.97 -8.88 -6.44
C ILE A 807 -25.30 -8.43 -7.75
N THR A 808 -25.14 -9.35 -8.71
CA THR A 808 -24.59 -9.00 -10.03
C THR A 808 -25.53 -8.09 -10.84
N PRO A 809 -25.02 -7.27 -11.79
CA PRO A 809 -25.88 -6.42 -12.61
C PRO A 809 -27.00 -7.17 -13.36
N PRO A 810 -26.76 -8.34 -14.00
CA PRO A 810 -27.84 -9.10 -14.64
C PRO A 810 -28.90 -9.57 -13.65
N ALA A 811 -28.50 -10.05 -12.46
CA ALA A 811 -29.43 -10.48 -11.42
C ALA A 811 -30.31 -9.32 -10.93
N ARG A 812 -29.74 -8.12 -10.75
CA ARG A 812 -30.52 -6.92 -10.37
C ARG A 812 -31.60 -6.60 -11.39
N VAL A 813 -31.32 -6.78 -12.69
CA VAL A 813 -32.31 -6.56 -13.76
C VAL A 813 -33.46 -7.56 -13.64
N GLU A 814 -33.15 -8.85 -13.54
CA GLU A 814 -34.18 -9.89 -13.47
C GLU A 814 -35.02 -9.81 -12.20
N LEU A 815 -34.41 -9.55 -11.04
CA LEU A 815 -35.12 -9.33 -9.78
C LEU A 815 -36.13 -8.16 -9.89
N GLN A 816 -35.71 -7.04 -10.48
CA GLN A 816 -36.59 -5.88 -10.64
C GLN A 816 -37.71 -6.13 -11.66
N LYS A 817 -37.48 -6.93 -12.70
CA LYS A 817 -38.54 -7.37 -13.64
C LYS A 817 -39.62 -8.21 -12.93
N LYS A 818 -39.30 -8.87 -11.82
CA LYS A 818 -40.28 -9.56 -10.96
C LYS A 818 -40.96 -8.65 -9.93
N GLY A 819 -40.77 -7.34 -10.04
CA GLY A 819 -41.43 -6.34 -9.20
C GLY A 819 -40.70 -6.02 -7.88
N ILE A 820 -39.52 -6.62 -7.65
CA ILE A 820 -38.72 -6.34 -6.46
C ILE A 820 -38.11 -4.94 -6.57
N ILE A 821 -38.21 -4.13 -5.52
CA ILE A 821 -37.53 -2.83 -5.46
C ILE A 821 -36.09 -3.05 -5.00
N VAL A 822 -35.12 -2.78 -5.86
CA VAL A 822 -33.69 -2.94 -5.53
C VAL A 822 -33.03 -1.56 -5.41
N MET A 823 -32.62 -1.20 -4.19
CA MET A 823 -31.79 -0.03 -3.91
C MET A 823 -30.33 -0.47 -3.88
N ARG A 824 -29.61 -0.14 -4.95
CA ARG A 824 -28.22 -0.58 -5.13
C ARG A 824 -27.25 0.03 -4.15
N ASP A 825 -26.15 -0.69 -3.93
CA ASP A 825 -25.04 -0.35 -3.05
C ASP A 825 -24.47 1.07 -3.31
N ALA A 826 -24.30 1.46 -4.58
CA ALA A 826 -23.79 2.78 -4.98
C ALA A 826 -24.62 3.97 -4.45
N SER A 827 -25.87 3.73 -4.06
CA SER A 827 -26.73 4.69 -3.39
C SER A 827 -26.86 4.38 -1.89
N ALA A 828 -27.26 3.14 -1.55
CA ALA A 828 -27.66 2.78 -0.20
C ALA A 828 -26.51 2.78 0.83
N ASN A 829 -25.29 2.39 0.43
CA ASN A 829 -24.15 2.26 1.35
C ASN A 829 -23.11 3.38 1.25
N LYS A 830 -23.39 4.44 0.48
CA LYS A 830 -22.42 5.54 0.22
C LYS A 830 -22.06 6.39 1.44
N CYS A 831 -22.87 6.36 2.52
CA CYS A 831 -22.70 7.22 3.69
C CYS A 831 -21.34 7.07 4.39
N GLY A 832 -20.70 5.89 4.33
CA GLY A 832 -19.34 5.73 4.83
C GLY A 832 -18.33 6.60 4.06
N VAL A 833 -18.47 6.70 2.74
CA VAL A 833 -17.59 7.54 1.92
C VAL A 833 -17.83 9.03 2.19
N ILE A 834 -19.09 9.42 2.33
CA ILE A 834 -19.46 10.81 2.67
C ILE A 834 -18.90 11.19 4.04
N SER A 835 -18.98 10.30 5.04
CA SER A 835 -18.40 10.54 6.37
C SER A 835 -16.88 10.76 6.33
N SER A 836 -16.16 9.99 5.50
CA SER A 836 -14.71 10.18 5.33
C SER A 836 -14.37 11.56 4.76
N SER A 837 -15.15 12.07 3.80
CA SER A 837 -14.99 13.43 3.25
C SER A 837 -15.13 14.50 4.34
N TYR A 838 -16.14 14.36 5.22
CA TYR A 838 -16.32 15.26 6.35
C TYR A 838 -15.20 15.15 7.40
N GLU A 839 -14.61 13.97 7.62
CA GLU A 839 -13.41 13.83 8.44
C GLU A 839 -12.24 14.62 7.84
N ILE A 840 -12.03 14.56 6.52
CA ILE A 840 -10.95 15.28 5.85
C ILE A 840 -11.17 16.79 5.92
N ILE A 841 -12.38 17.28 5.67
CA ILE A 841 -12.73 18.70 5.88
C ILE A 841 -12.47 19.12 7.33
N ALA A 842 -12.79 18.29 8.32
CA ALA A 842 -12.50 18.58 9.71
C ALA A 842 -10.99 18.78 9.93
N ASN A 843 -10.14 17.93 9.35
CA ASN A 843 -8.68 18.04 9.42
C ASN A 843 -8.12 19.32 8.76
N LEU A 844 -8.83 19.86 7.76
CA LEU A 844 -8.45 21.11 7.09
C LEU A 844 -8.90 22.36 7.86
N LEU A 845 -10.00 22.30 8.61
CA LEU A 845 -10.60 23.45 9.30
C LEU A 845 -10.32 23.52 10.80
N LEU A 846 -10.06 22.38 11.44
CA LEU A 846 -9.93 22.23 12.89
C LEU A 846 -8.55 21.66 13.22
N THR A 847 -7.98 22.11 14.33
CA THR A 847 -6.85 21.40 14.95
C THR A 847 -7.34 20.09 15.57
N GLU A 848 -6.44 19.11 15.74
CA GLU A 848 -6.74 17.83 16.39
C GLU A 848 -7.42 18.03 17.77
N LYS A 849 -6.92 18.99 18.56
CA LYS A 849 -7.48 19.35 19.87
C LYS A 849 -8.92 19.87 19.75
N GLU A 850 -9.17 20.78 18.81
CA GLU A 850 -10.51 21.35 18.59
C GLU A 850 -11.49 20.30 18.07
N PHE A 851 -11.05 19.42 17.16
CA PHE A 851 -11.88 18.32 16.69
C PHE A 851 -12.27 17.39 17.83
N MET A 852 -11.31 17.00 18.68
CA MET A 852 -11.59 16.14 19.83
C MET A 852 -12.52 16.80 20.87
N GLU A 853 -12.37 18.10 21.12
CA GLU A 853 -13.24 18.85 22.03
C GLU A 853 -14.70 18.90 21.55
N HIS A 854 -14.92 18.94 20.24
CA HIS A 854 -16.25 19.07 19.62
C HIS A 854 -16.72 17.82 18.87
N LYS A 855 -16.03 16.68 19.05
CA LYS A 855 -16.20 15.47 18.23
C LYS A 855 -17.65 15.02 18.17
N GLU A 856 -18.29 14.84 19.32
CA GLU A 856 -19.69 14.37 19.40
C GLU A 856 -20.67 15.28 18.65
N ARG A 857 -20.56 16.60 18.84
CA ARG A 857 -21.41 17.57 18.13
C ARG A 857 -21.15 17.56 16.63
N TYR A 858 -19.88 17.49 16.24
CA TYR A 858 -19.48 17.43 14.83
C TYR A 858 -20.01 16.16 14.15
N VAL A 859 -19.83 14.99 14.76
CA VAL A 859 -20.31 13.72 14.21
C VAL A 859 -21.84 13.69 14.15
N ALA A 860 -22.54 14.22 15.15
CA ALA A 860 -23.99 14.34 15.12
C ALA A 860 -24.50 15.24 13.97
N ASP A 861 -23.77 16.32 13.66
CA ASP A 861 -24.04 17.14 12.46
C ASP A 861 -23.84 16.33 11.17
N VAL A 862 -22.75 15.56 11.08
CA VAL A 862 -22.45 14.69 9.92
C VAL A 862 -23.55 13.65 9.73
N LEU A 863 -23.94 12.92 10.77
CA LEU A 863 -25.01 11.90 10.70
C LEU A 863 -26.33 12.48 10.16
N ARG A 864 -26.70 13.71 10.55
CA ARG A 864 -27.86 14.41 10.00
C ARG A 864 -27.73 14.71 8.51
N ILE A 865 -26.53 15.08 8.05
CA ILE A 865 -26.26 15.27 6.62
C ILE A 865 -26.37 13.93 5.86
N LEU A 866 -25.80 12.85 6.43
CA LEU A 866 -25.85 11.51 5.84
C LEU A 866 -27.30 11.04 5.64
N GLU A 867 -28.12 11.11 6.70
CA GLU A 867 -29.53 10.70 6.68
C GLU A 867 -30.33 11.54 5.67
N LYS A 868 -30.11 12.87 5.64
CA LYS A 868 -30.74 13.75 4.66
C LYS A 868 -30.38 13.37 3.21
N ARG A 869 -29.09 13.21 2.91
CA ARG A 869 -28.61 12.93 1.54
C ARG A 869 -29.03 11.54 1.06
N ALA A 870 -28.99 10.54 1.94
CA ALA A 870 -29.52 9.21 1.64
C ALA A 870 -31.02 9.29 1.35
N GLY A 871 -31.77 10.02 2.19
CA GLY A 871 -33.21 10.15 2.00
C GLY A 871 -33.62 10.94 0.76
N ASP A 872 -32.89 12.00 0.41
CA ASP A 872 -33.16 12.81 -0.78
C ASP A 872 -32.98 11.98 -2.07
N GLU A 873 -31.91 11.17 -2.15
CA GLU A 873 -31.70 10.27 -3.29
C GLU A 873 -32.77 9.17 -3.35
N ALA A 874 -33.06 8.49 -2.23
CA ALA A 874 -34.07 7.44 -2.18
C ALA A 874 -35.44 7.94 -2.66
N ARG A 875 -35.88 9.11 -2.19
CA ARG A 875 -37.12 9.75 -2.61
C ARG A 875 -37.12 10.07 -4.11
N LEU A 876 -36.01 10.59 -4.64
CA LEU A 876 -35.92 10.93 -6.06
C LEU A 876 -35.92 9.70 -6.97
N ILE A 877 -35.24 8.61 -6.57
CA ILE A 877 -35.26 7.35 -7.32
C ILE A 877 -36.70 6.85 -7.46
N LEU A 878 -37.44 6.80 -6.35
CA LEU A 878 -38.83 6.33 -6.35
C LEU A 878 -39.76 7.29 -7.09
N LYS A 879 -39.56 8.61 -6.96
CA LYS A 879 -40.29 9.62 -7.74
C LYS A 879 -40.11 9.40 -9.24
N ARG A 880 -38.87 9.30 -9.74
CA ARG A 880 -38.59 9.07 -11.16
C ARG A 880 -39.13 7.72 -11.65
N ARG A 881 -39.12 6.69 -10.80
CA ARG A 881 -39.74 5.40 -11.13
C ARG A 881 -41.25 5.50 -11.28
N ARG A 882 -41.94 6.30 -10.45
CA ARG A 882 -43.39 6.55 -10.62
C ARG A 882 -43.69 7.32 -11.91
N GLU A 883 -42.84 8.29 -12.25
CA GLU A 883 -42.95 9.07 -13.49
C GLU A 883 -42.60 8.23 -14.73
N GLN A 884 -41.71 7.25 -14.59
CA GLN A 884 -41.22 6.38 -15.66
C GLN A 884 -41.27 4.90 -15.21
N PRO A 885 -42.46 4.26 -15.18
CA PRO A 885 -42.62 2.91 -14.65
C PRO A 885 -41.79 1.82 -15.35
N GLY A 886 -41.33 2.07 -16.58
CA GLY A 886 -40.49 1.14 -17.35
C GLY A 886 -38.99 1.19 -17.01
N THR A 887 -38.54 2.15 -16.19
CA THR A 887 -37.13 2.32 -15.84
C THR A 887 -36.83 1.71 -14.48
N LEU A 888 -35.73 0.96 -14.40
CA LEU A 888 -35.34 0.26 -13.17
C LEU A 888 -34.74 1.21 -12.13
N CYS A 889 -34.94 0.95 -10.83
CA CYS A 889 -34.35 1.77 -9.76
C CYS A 889 -32.82 1.86 -9.89
N THR A 890 -32.18 0.77 -10.31
CA THR A 890 -30.72 0.71 -10.50
C THR A 890 -30.24 1.60 -11.64
N GLU A 891 -31.00 1.69 -12.73
CA GLU A 891 -30.72 2.56 -13.88
C GLU A 891 -30.95 4.03 -13.52
N ILE A 892 -32.01 4.33 -12.76
CA ILE A 892 -32.29 5.68 -12.26
C ILE A 892 -31.15 6.13 -11.32
N SER A 893 -30.69 5.26 -10.43
CA SER A 893 -29.54 5.54 -9.54
C SER A 893 -28.26 5.88 -10.32
N ASP A 894 -27.95 5.13 -11.39
CA ASP A 894 -26.80 5.43 -12.25
C ASP A 894 -26.98 6.74 -13.02
N SER A 895 -28.18 6.98 -13.54
CA SER A 895 -28.52 8.21 -14.25
C SER A 895 -28.38 9.44 -13.34
N LEU A 896 -28.87 9.36 -12.09
CA LEU A 896 -28.72 10.43 -11.09
C LEU A 896 -27.24 10.72 -10.80
N SER A 897 -26.45 9.66 -10.63
CA SER A 897 -25.02 9.80 -10.38
C SER A 897 -24.31 10.49 -11.55
N THR A 898 -24.64 10.07 -12.77
CA THR A 898 -24.11 10.66 -14.00
C THR A 898 -24.51 12.14 -14.16
N GLU A 899 -25.78 12.46 -13.89
CA GLU A 899 -26.31 13.83 -13.98
C GLU A 899 -25.65 14.76 -12.97
N ILE A 900 -25.54 14.34 -11.70
CA ILE A 900 -24.90 15.13 -10.64
C ILE A 900 -23.42 15.34 -10.95
N ASN A 901 -22.71 14.29 -11.39
CA ASN A 901 -21.29 14.39 -11.75
C ASN A 901 -21.07 15.31 -12.97
N ALA A 902 -21.97 15.30 -13.95
CA ALA A 902 -21.92 16.22 -15.09
C ALA A 902 -22.13 17.68 -14.65
N ASN A 903 -23.11 17.92 -13.77
CA ASN A 903 -23.35 19.24 -13.17
C ASN A 903 -22.14 19.70 -12.36
N TYR A 904 -21.58 18.84 -11.51
CA TYR A 904 -20.35 19.09 -10.77
C TYR A 904 -19.22 19.51 -11.71
N ALA A 905 -18.92 18.73 -12.74
CA ALA A 905 -17.80 19.01 -13.65
C ALA A 905 -17.95 20.37 -14.35
N ARG A 906 -19.18 20.73 -14.75
CA ARG A 906 -19.48 22.04 -15.35
C ARG A 906 -19.33 23.18 -14.35
N LEU A 907 -19.89 23.04 -13.15
CA LEU A 907 -19.84 24.06 -12.09
C LEU A 907 -18.42 24.24 -11.55
N PHE A 908 -17.67 23.16 -11.40
CA PHE A 908 -16.30 23.19 -10.93
C PHE A 908 -15.41 24.01 -11.86
N ARG A 909 -15.47 23.76 -13.19
CA ARG A 909 -14.79 24.60 -14.19
C ARG A 909 -15.26 26.06 -14.15
N PHE A 910 -16.56 26.29 -13.95
CA PHE A 910 -17.12 27.65 -13.86
C PHE A 910 -16.54 28.44 -12.68
N PHE A 911 -16.47 27.84 -11.49
CA PHE A 911 -15.94 28.47 -10.28
C PHE A 911 -14.40 28.54 -10.25
N GLN A 912 -13.70 27.56 -10.84
CA GLN A 912 -12.25 27.67 -11.05
C GLN A 912 -11.88 28.86 -11.93
N ALA A 913 -12.65 29.13 -13.00
CA ALA A 913 -12.43 30.28 -13.86
C ALA A 913 -12.85 31.62 -13.24
N ARG A 914 -13.59 31.61 -12.11
CA ARG A 914 -14.15 32.78 -11.43
C ARG A 914 -14.00 32.67 -9.91
N PRO A 915 -12.75 32.60 -9.41
CA PRO A 915 -12.49 32.32 -8.00
C PRO A 915 -13.07 33.39 -7.05
N GLU A 916 -13.21 34.63 -7.53
CA GLU A 916 -13.77 35.77 -6.80
C GLU A 916 -15.25 35.59 -6.41
N LEU A 917 -15.98 34.68 -7.08
CA LEU A 917 -17.37 34.39 -6.74
C LEU A 917 -17.48 33.58 -5.45
N CYS A 918 -16.55 32.65 -5.19
CA CYS A 918 -16.75 31.58 -4.20
C CYS A 918 -17.08 32.08 -2.79
N LEU A 919 -16.53 33.23 -2.39
CA LEU A 919 -16.72 33.79 -1.05
C LEU A 919 -17.74 34.94 -0.99
N GLN A 920 -18.40 35.30 -2.09
CA GLN A 920 -19.48 36.28 -2.07
C GLN A 920 -20.67 35.76 -1.24
N PRO A 921 -21.51 36.64 -0.65
CA PRO A 921 -22.51 36.25 0.33
C PRO A 921 -23.45 35.12 -0.10
N LEU A 922 -23.84 35.07 -1.38
CA LEU A 922 -24.71 34.04 -1.92
C LEU A 922 -24.02 32.66 -1.97
N TYR A 923 -22.86 32.56 -2.63
CA TYR A 923 -22.12 31.31 -2.78
C TYR A 923 -21.57 30.81 -1.44
N ARG A 924 -21.14 31.72 -0.55
CA ARG A 924 -20.71 31.35 0.79
C ARG A 924 -21.80 30.65 1.61
N ARG A 925 -23.09 30.98 1.38
CA ARG A 925 -24.21 30.24 2.03
C ARG A 925 -24.29 28.80 1.55
N ALA A 926 -24.04 28.53 0.27
CA ALA A 926 -23.99 27.16 -0.25
C ALA A 926 -22.81 26.37 0.35
N ILE A 927 -21.62 26.97 0.46
CA ILE A 927 -20.49 26.34 1.17
C ILE A 927 -20.88 25.97 2.60
N LEU A 928 -21.50 26.89 3.33
CA LEU A 928 -21.93 26.64 4.71
C LEU A 928 -23.04 25.59 4.82
N ALA A 929 -23.92 25.48 3.83
CA ALA A 929 -24.97 24.46 3.78
C ALA A 929 -24.39 23.05 3.56
N HIS A 930 -23.26 22.96 2.87
CA HIS A 930 -22.53 21.70 2.67
C HIS A 930 -21.86 21.19 3.95
N LEU A 931 -21.46 22.09 4.85
CA LEU A 931 -20.64 21.78 6.03
C LEU A 931 -21.48 21.42 7.27
N PRO A 932 -20.90 20.69 8.25
CA PRO A 932 -21.51 20.48 9.56
C PRO A 932 -21.91 21.80 10.22
N LYS A 933 -23.09 21.86 10.86
CA LYS A 933 -23.67 23.11 11.38
C LYS A 933 -22.75 23.82 12.36
N ILE A 934 -22.00 23.10 13.17
CA ILE A 934 -21.00 23.67 14.08
C ILE A 934 -20.02 24.61 13.37
N ILE A 935 -19.64 24.32 12.12
CA ILE A 935 -18.76 25.19 11.32
C ILE A 935 -19.47 26.50 10.95
N ALA A 936 -20.78 26.46 10.69
CA ALA A 936 -21.57 27.63 10.34
C ALA A 936 -21.95 28.49 11.56
N GLU A 937 -22.24 27.85 12.70
CA GLU A 937 -22.69 28.48 13.93
C GLU A 937 -21.53 29.12 14.71
N GLU A 938 -20.37 28.45 14.78
CA GLU A 938 -19.21 28.94 15.51
C GLU A 938 -18.43 29.97 14.67
N ALA A 939 -18.46 31.24 15.10
CA ALA A 939 -17.81 32.33 14.36
C ALA A 939 -16.32 32.10 14.11
N ARG A 940 -15.61 31.43 15.04
CA ARG A 940 -14.18 31.10 14.91
C ARG A 940 -13.90 30.12 13.76
N PHE A 941 -14.74 29.09 13.59
CA PHE A 941 -14.57 28.09 12.54
C PHE A 941 -15.02 28.62 11.18
N ARG A 942 -16.15 29.34 11.16
CA ARG A 942 -16.68 30.01 9.96
C ARG A 942 -15.70 31.01 9.31
N ARG A 943 -14.82 31.63 10.10
CA ARG A 943 -13.77 32.54 9.59
C ARG A 943 -12.65 31.80 8.87
N ARG A 944 -12.41 30.52 9.18
CA ARG A 944 -11.34 29.70 8.56
C ARG A 944 -11.67 29.23 7.15
N LEU A 945 -12.90 29.43 6.67
CA LEU A 945 -13.24 29.15 5.26
C LEU A 945 -12.33 29.90 4.27
N THR A 946 -11.81 31.07 4.64
CA THR A 946 -10.85 31.82 3.80
C THR A 946 -9.46 31.19 3.74
N GLN A 947 -9.20 30.17 4.55
CA GLN A 947 -7.93 29.42 4.58
C GLN A 947 -7.99 28.15 3.72
N LEU A 948 -9.19 27.74 3.28
CA LEU A 948 -9.32 26.60 2.37
C LEU A 948 -8.71 26.95 1.01
N PRO A 949 -8.04 26.00 0.33
CA PRO A 949 -7.56 26.21 -1.03
C PRO A 949 -8.73 26.60 -1.95
N GLN A 950 -8.47 27.51 -2.88
CA GLN A 950 -9.49 27.99 -3.82
C GLN A 950 -10.18 26.83 -4.58
N LYS A 951 -9.39 25.81 -4.94
CA LYS A 951 -9.87 24.59 -5.61
C LYS A 951 -10.92 23.84 -4.78
N TYR A 952 -10.75 23.78 -3.45
CA TYR A 952 -11.71 23.17 -2.54
C TYR A 952 -12.99 24.00 -2.42
N LEU A 953 -12.89 25.33 -2.37
CA LEU A 953 -14.07 26.20 -2.36
C LEU A 953 -14.92 26.00 -3.62
N SER A 954 -14.27 25.95 -4.79
CA SER A 954 -14.93 25.66 -6.07
C SER A 954 -15.57 24.27 -6.09
N ALA A 955 -14.88 23.26 -5.55
CA ALA A 955 -15.38 21.89 -5.51
C ALA A 955 -16.59 21.72 -4.58
N ILE A 956 -16.55 22.30 -3.37
CA ILE A 956 -17.66 22.28 -2.42
C ILE A 956 -18.90 22.96 -3.02
N LEU A 957 -18.71 24.10 -3.69
CA LEU A 957 -19.80 24.78 -4.40
C LEU A 957 -20.37 23.93 -5.53
N ALA A 958 -19.51 23.34 -6.35
CA ALA A 958 -19.93 22.48 -7.44
C ALA A 958 -20.73 21.27 -6.95
N ALA A 959 -20.31 20.64 -5.85
CA ALA A 959 -21.00 19.50 -5.25
C ALA A 959 -22.35 19.88 -4.63
N GLU A 960 -22.39 20.94 -3.82
CA GLU A 960 -23.62 21.36 -3.16
C GLU A 960 -24.66 21.87 -4.16
N ILE A 961 -24.25 22.69 -5.13
CA ILE A 961 -25.15 23.21 -6.16
C ILE A 961 -25.55 22.09 -7.12
N GLY A 962 -24.58 21.30 -7.61
CA GLY A 962 -24.84 20.24 -8.58
C GLY A 962 -25.78 19.16 -8.05
N SER A 963 -25.60 18.73 -6.80
CA SER A 963 -26.50 17.76 -6.17
C SER A 963 -27.86 18.37 -5.82
N SER A 964 -27.91 19.60 -5.31
CA SER A 964 -29.19 20.25 -4.95
C SER A 964 -30.07 20.55 -6.16
N MET A 965 -29.49 20.92 -7.32
CA MET A 965 -30.24 21.05 -8.58
C MET A 965 -30.93 19.74 -8.99
N VAL A 966 -30.29 18.59 -8.76
CA VAL A 966 -30.88 17.30 -9.13
C VAL A 966 -31.91 16.83 -8.10
N TYR A 967 -31.61 16.98 -6.80
CA TYR A 967 -32.49 16.51 -5.73
C TYR A 967 -33.72 17.41 -5.50
N ARG A 968 -33.61 18.71 -5.74
CA ARG A 968 -34.67 19.69 -5.49
C ARG A 968 -35.21 20.34 -6.76
N GLY A 969 -34.48 20.27 -7.86
CA GLY A 969 -34.88 20.91 -9.10
C GLY A 969 -36.14 20.29 -9.66
N ASP A 970 -37.09 21.16 -9.95
CA ASP A 970 -38.15 20.86 -10.88
C ASP A 970 -37.73 21.41 -12.24
N ARG A 971 -37.39 20.51 -13.18
CA ARG A 971 -36.84 20.89 -14.49
C ARG A 971 -37.78 21.79 -15.28
N GLU A 972 -39.09 21.63 -15.10
CA GLU A 972 -40.08 22.45 -15.79
C GLU A 972 -40.12 23.86 -15.20
N THR A 973 -40.18 23.98 -13.88
CA THR A 973 -40.12 25.29 -13.19
C THR A 973 -38.80 26.02 -13.46
N GLU A 974 -37.65 25.31 -13.42
CA GLU A 974 -36.35 25.91 -13.73
C GLU A 974 -36.24 26.39 -15.17
N PHE A 975 -36.82 25.63 -16.12
CA PHE A 975 -36.85 26.04 -17.52
C PHE A 975 -37.79 27.23 -17.74
N GLU A 976 -38.95 27.25 -17.07
CA GLU A 976 -39.86 28.39 -17.08
C GLU A 976 -39.21 29.65 -16.51
N ASP A 977 -38.49 29.54 -15.39
CA ASP A 977 -37.74 30.64 -14.80
C ASP A 977 -36.61 31.12 -15.72
N MET A 978 -35.90 30.19 -16.38
CA MET A 978 -34.88 30.55 -17.36
C MET A 978 -35.49 31.34 -18.53
N ILE A 979 -36.63 30.90 -19.05
CA ILE A 979 -37.38 31.60 -20.11
C ILE A 979 -37.80 32.98 -19.61
N LYS A 980 -38.44 33.08 -18.44
CA LYS A 980 -38.87 34.36 -17.85
C LYS A 980 -37.69 35.32 -17.72
N LEU A 981 -36.57 34.85 -17.20
CA LEU A 981 -35.38 35.67 -16.99
C LEU A 981 -34.73 36.10 -18.32
N HIS A 982 -34.71 35.22 -19.32
CA HIS A 982 -34.26 35.55 -20.67
C HIS A 982 -35.19 36.58 -21.33
N LEU A 983 -36.51 36.40 -21.20
CA LEU A 983 -37.50 37.34 -21.74
C LEU A 983 -37.38 38.71 -21.07
N MET A 984 -37.25 38.76 -19.73
CA MET A 984 -37.02 39.99 -18.99
C MET A 984 -35.71 40.68 -19.39
N ARG A 985 -34.64 39.94 -19.67
CA ARG A 985 -33.35 40.53 -20.08
C ARG A 985 -33.34 41.02 -21.52
N SER A 986 -34.03 40.31 -22.41
CA SER A 986 -33.95 40.55 -23.86
C SER A 986 -35.07 41.46 -24.38
N PHE A 987 -36.20 41.55 -23.66
CA PHE A 987 -37.41 42.25 -24.09
C PHE A 987 -37.96 43.23 -23.04
N SER A 988 -37.15 43.67 -22.06
CA SER A 988 -37.56 44.63 -21.00
C SER A 988 -37.88 46.05 -21.49
N ALA A 989 -37.74 46.34 -22.79
CA ALA A 989 -37.94 47.67 -23.38
C ALA A 989 -39.20 47.77 -24.26
N ILE A 990 -40.18 46.88 -24.09
CA ILE A 990 -41.53 47.01 -24.69
C ILE A 990 -42.54 47.39 -23.61
#